data_AF-A0A972BR49-F1
#
_entry.id   AF-A0A972BR49-F1
#
_cell.length_a   1.000
_cell.length_b   1.000
_cell.length_c   1.000
_cell.angle_alpha   90.00
_cell.angle_beta   90.00
_cell.angle_gamma   90.00
#
_symmetry.space_group_name_H-M   'P 1'
#
loop_
_entity.id
_entity.type
_entity.pdbx_description
1 polymer ?
#
loop_
_entity_poly.entity_id
_entity_poly.type
_entity_poly.pdbx_seq_one_letter_code
_entity_poly.pdbx_strand_id
1 'polypeptide(L)'
;MKKLFKKIISSILLLSILFTFIVPGTFVAAEENPLPSLPPDEDGSNLWLRYVRVSDADKLDEYRRVVTNIVVPNPSSSATLTIIRDELNMGLDGLLDLDIPYVETDTISEGSVIVGTPASSSIIRSLNLEDTLDSLGDEGYIIKSVTIDGKKVTVIASKGEFGALYGTFGFLRLLQTQKSITNLDISDKPKVKIRKLDHWETERNYAGGNFINWNSLPDTLLPRYTTFARACASVGINAFVFNNVNASATYLTAEYIAKEKALADLFRPYGIKVYLSVPFNAPRSIATPSYPGVSSSPRLNTADPLDPQVIKWWNDMVDAIYSQIPDFGGFLIKAGSEGQSGPGDYGRTHADGANCLARALARHGGIAFWRSFVYRADVDPDRLKRAYLEFKPLDGQFDDNVFVQTKYGPLDFMPREPFHPLFGQMPQTKQCIELQITQEYTGQSTHLTYLAPIWEEILKSDTYVDGAGSYVGKVIDGTLHGHTDMTSMTGVSNIGSATNLTGHPFGQANWFAFGRMAWDWTLTSKSIADDWIRMTWSNDPYVVDTIKRMMMGSREALVNYQESLGLVHQQRQSDHYGPGPSEISTGSNPDWYARWYSRADSVGLGYDRSSNGSNFASLYAPELATMFNSMETCPENLLALFYHVPFTYTMKSGRTFWDELCRNYQIGVHYVTNMRAQWDSLQPYIDNARFTDVKNRLANHERDAGIWRDTCISYYGSWSQMPVPPDPLQLRNLMIDGNQIDGFEPGVYDYTVGGLTGDKIPQVSAVPNDPNATVTITQATGIPGQAVVKVYMEEPFFYGPEFILKDYPNTMLAVYTINFTDEVIPENFVVAIEAETAAENTENAYVRGVANGTYTWSLVDGQTTKAMQFLPDDGTLVTSGTDTDSLNAGSSLNYKINFPTGGTYYVWLLCKSRNYNTDSIHVGLDKEYKFTANGIQGKSNGQWRWVNISDGSDGIILGASTLEISAGVHELNFWGRESGLAIDRIYLTTDGSISEPTWPIAVTGITLDKSTLTLKKGSSETLTATVTPADATNKRVKFTSDNTEVATVSGLFYDAATGKTSVTVNAIAPGTATITATAVDGSNKTAICNVIVEDEEEYGYTVSTEFNMDKLVANKIVNAEVTATNANSSITDVLVIVALYEGDRMINVSYISKNIPVGASEKLTAGFMLPPVITDQHKLKVFVWDGETIGSSNGIPLSEIREL
;
A
#
# COMPACT_ATOMS: atom_id res chain seq x y z
N MET A 1 -36.38 46.69 6.10
CA MET A 1 -36.13 46.17 7.47
C MET A 1 -37.27 45.32 8.05
N LYS A 2 -38.53 45.77 8.17
CA LYS A 2 -39.63 44.91 8.71
C LYS A 2 -39.99 43.65 7.88
N LYS A 3 -39.68 43.61 6.57
CA LYS A 3 -39.83 42.39 5.74
C LYS A 3 -38.67 41.38 5.87
N LEU A 4 -37.50 41.81 6.34
CA LEU A 4 -36.33 40.93 6.57
C LEU A 4 -36.48 40.18 7.91
N PHE A 5 -37.04 40.86 8.91
CA PHE A 5 -37.33 40.27 10.23
C PHE A 5 -38.42 39.18 10.19
N LYS A 6 -39.38 39.26 9.26
CA LYS A 6 -40.46 38.26 9.10
C LYS A 6 -40.00 36.98 8.39
N LYS A 7 -38.95 37.02 7.57
CA LYS A 7 -38.38 35.82 6.93
C LYS A 7 -37.52 35.01 7.89
N ILE A 8 -36.81 35.68 8.81
CA ILE A 8 -35.95 35.01 9.80
C ILE A 8 -36.79 34.27 10.86
N ILE A 9 -37.92 34.83 11.28
CA ILE A 9 -38.80 34.19 12.30
C ILE A 9 -39.54 32.97 11.73
N SER A 10 -39.85 32.93 10.42
CA SER A 10 -40.54 31.78 9.82
C SER A 10 -39.61 30.58 9.57
N SER A 11 -38.30 30.80 9.48
CA SER A 11 -37.29 29.75 9.37
C SER A 11 -36.87 29.17 10.73
N ILE A 12 -36.97 29.95 11.81
CA ILE A 12 -36.62 29.50 13.17
C ILE A 12 -37.76 28.66 13.79
N LEU A 13 -39.02 28.91 13.43
CA LEU A 13 -40.17 28.16 13.99
C LEU A 13 -40.39 26.79 13.33
N LEU A 14 -39.79 26.51 12.17
CA LEU A 14 -39.90 25.20 11.50
C LEU A 14 -38.85 24.18 12.00
N LEU A 15 -37.77 24.65 12.65
CA LEU A 15 -36.77 23.77 13.27
C LEU A 15 -37.16 23.30 14.68
N SER A 16 -38.17 23.88 15.31
CA SER A 16 -38.53 23.59 16.72
C SER A 16 -39.70 22.60 16.89
N ILE A 17 -40.29 22.08 15.80
CA ILE A 17 -41.49 21.20 15.85
C ILE A 17 -41.18 19.76 15.38
N LEU A 18 -39.91 19.40 15.12
CA LEU A 18 -39.52 18.01 14.80
C LEU A 18 -38.92 17.22 15.97
N PHE A 19 -38.89 17.76 17.19
CA PHE A 19 -38.39 17.07 18.39
C PHE A 19 -39.45 17.04 19.50
N THR A 20 -40.60 16.38 19.26
CA THR A 20 -41.45 15.87 20.35
C THR A 20 -42.49 14.88 19.85
N PHE A 21 -42.06 13.64 19.57
CA PHE A 21 -42.90 12.45 19.73
C PHE A 21 -42.02 11.33 20.27
N ILE A 22 -41.87 11.30 21.60
CA ILE A 22 -41.34 10.14 22.33
C ILE A 22 -42.51 9.15 22.42
N VAL A 23 -42.50 8.14 21.54
CA VAL A 23 -43.15 6.86 21.81
C VAL A 23 -42.16 6.07 22.67
N PRO A 24 -42.56 5.41 23.77
CA PRO A 24 -41.65 4.58 24.56
C PRO A 24 -41.34 3.31 23.77
N GLY A 25 -40.36 3.38 22.87
CA GLY A 25 -39.70 2.22 22.31
C GLY A 25 -38.77 1.67 23.36
N THR A 26 -39.05 0.46 23.82
CA THR A 26 -38.12 -0.40 24.55
C THR A 26 -36.75 -0.35 23.86
N PHE A 27 -35.70 -0.01 24.60
CA PHE A 27 -34.33 -0.26 24.18
C PHE A 27 -34.19 -1.76 23.95
N VAL A 28 -34.26 -2.17 22.69
CA VAL A 28 -33.63 -3.41 22.25
C VAL A 28 -32.15 -3.06 22.27
N ALA A 29 -31.39 -3.73 23.15
CA ALA A 29 -29.94 -3.72 23.06
C ALA A 29 -29.58 -4.00 21.59
N ALA A 30 -28.69 -3.19 21.00
CA ALA A 30 -28.14 -3.56 19.71
C ALA A 30 -27.61 -4.99 19.87
N GLU A 31 -28.22 -5.96 19.17
CA GLU A 31 -27.60 -7.26 19.00
C GLU A 31 -26.19 -6.98 18.49
N GLU A 32 -25.17 -7.47 19.20
CA GLU A 32 -23.85 -7.62 18.63
C GLU A 32 -24.05 -8.47 17.38
N ASN A 33 -24.16 -7.82 16.21
CA ASN A 33 -24.17 -8.53 14.95
C ASN A 33 -22.88 -9.35 14.94
N PRO A 34 -22.96 -10.68 14.75
CA PRO A 34 -21.77 -11.50 14.66
C PRO A 34 -20.87 -10.91 13.58
N LEU A 35 -19.57 -10.79 13.89
CA LEU A 35 -18.57 -10.37 12.91
C LEU A 35 -18.77 -11.20 11.64
N PRO A 36 -18.80 -10.58 10.45
CA PRO A 36 -18.93 -11.34 9.22
C PRO A 36 -17.78 -12.34 9.12
N SER A 37 -18.08 -13.56 8.64
CA SER A 37 -17.03 -14.54 8.32
C SER A 37 -16.09 -13.93 7.28
N LEU A 38 -14.78 -14.04 7.49
CA LEU A 38 -13.79 -13.52 6.55
C LEU A 38 -14.05 -14.06 5.14
N PRO A 39 -13.99 -13.21 4.10
CA PRO A 39 -14.10 -13.67 2.72
C PRO A 39 -12.90 -14.57 2.36
N PRO A 40 -13.06 -15.48 1.38
CA PRO A 40 -11.98 -16.36 0.93
C PRO A 40 -10.80 -15.56 0.35
N ASP A 41 -9.58 -16.11 0.50
CA ASP A 41 -8.36 -15.49 -0.01
C ASP A 41 -8.40 -15.27 -1.53
N GLU A 42 -7.97 -14.07 -1.95
CA GLU A 42 -7.85 -13.70 -3.37
C GLU A 42 -6.44 -13.21 -3.70
N ASP A 43 -5.99 -13.49 -4.93
CA ASP A 43 -4.66 -13.10 -5.42
C ASP A 43 -4.70 -11.88 -6.39
N GLY A 44 -5.89 -11.35 -6.65
CA GLY A 44 -6.12 -10.22 -7.54
C GLY A 44 -6.05 -10.55 -9.04
N SER A 45 -5.92 -11.81 -9.45
CA SER A 45 -5.82 -12.23 -10.85
C SER A 45 -7.08 -11.94 -11.69
N ASN A 46 -8.25 -11.86 -11.05
CA ASN A 46 -9.53 -11.51 -11.70
C ASN A 46 -9.76 -9.98 -11.82
N LEU A 47 -8.86 -9.16 -11.26
CA LEU A 47 -8.94 -7.71 -11.28
C LEU A 47 -10.31 -7.22 -10.71
N TRP A 48 -11.05 -6.41 -11.49
CA TRP A 48 -12.41 -5.99 -11.18
C TRP A 48 -13.51 -6.87 -11.80
N LEU A 49 -13.15 -7.91 -12.58
CA LEU A 49 -14.12 -8.84 -13.17
C LEU A 49 -14.38 -10.02 -12.21
N ARG A 50 -14.62 -9.69 -10.93
CA ARG A 50 -14.98 -10.62 -9.87
C ARG A 50 -16.48 -10.86 -9.92
N TYR A 51 -16.86 -11.98 -10.53
CA TYR A 51 -18.25 -12.43 -10.59
C TYR A 51 -18.59 -13.28 -9.36
N VAL A 52 -18.46 -12.66 -8.19
CA VAL A 52 -18.84 -13.27 -6.92
C VAL A 52 -20.32 -13.07 -6.66
N ARG A 53 -20.95 -14.03 -5.97
CA ARG A 53 -22.37 -13.98 -5.62
C ARG A 53 -22.77 -12.62 -5.03
N VAL A 54 -23.86 -12.05 -5.54
CA VAL A 54 -24.42 -10.79 -5.04
C VAL A 54 -24.75 -10.93 -3.55
N SER A 55 -24.22 -9.99 -2.75
CA SER A 55 -24.28 -10.06 -1.29
C SER A 55 -25.61 -9.57 -0.70
N ASP A 56 -26.26 -8.60 -1.36
CA ASP A 56 -27.58 -8.12 -0.98
C ASP A 56 -28.65 -9.13 -1.44
N ALA A 57 -29.40 -9.69 -0.50
CA ALA A 57 -30.40 -10.72 -0.77
C ALA A 57 -31.57 -10.22 -1.62
N ASP A 58 -32.03 -8.99 -1.39
CA ASP A 58 -33.13 -8.39 -2.17
C ASP A 58 -32.68 -8.15 -3.61
N LYS A 59 -31.42 -7.75 -3.81
CA LYS A 59 -30.82 -7.62 -5.15
C LYS A 59 -30.61 -8.95 -5.84
N LEU A 60 -30.13 -9.96 -5.12
CA LEU A 60 -29.97 -11.31 -5.69
C LEU A 60 -31.32 -11.88 -6.14
N ASP A 61 -32.37 -11.74 -5.32
CA ASP A 61 -33.73 -12.18 -5.66
C ASP A 61 -34.31 -11.37 -6.83
N GLU A 62 -34.06 -10.05 -6.87
CA GLU A 62 -34.39 -9.21 -8.02
C GLU A 62 -33.74 -9.76 -9.30
N TYR A 63 -32.44 -10.04 -9.26
CA TYR A 63 -31.67 -10.50 -10.41
C TYR A 63 -32.08 -11.88 -10.89
N ARG A 64 -32.23 -12.86 -9.99
CA ARG A 64 -32.70 -14.21 -10.32
C ARG A 64 -34.10 -14.22 -10.93
N ARG A 65 -34.95 -13.24 -10.57
CA ARG A 65 -36.28 -13.08 -11.18
C ARG A 65 -36.23 -12.42 -12.56
N VAL A 66 -35.34 -11.43 -12.75
CA VAL A 66 -35.25 -10.66 -14.01
C VAL A 66 -34.41 -11.38 -15.07
N VAL A 67 -33.47 -12.22 -14.66
CA VAL A 67 -32.54 -12.93 -15.54
C VAL A 67 -32.74 -14.44 -15.37
N THR A 68 -33.31 -15.08 -16.38
CA THR A 68 -33.64 -16.52 -16.35
C THR A 68 -32.92 -17.34 -17.41
N ASN A 69 -32.40 -16.69 -18.46
CA ASN A 69 -31.67 -17.31 -19.56
C ASN A 69 -30.92 -16.24 -20.38
N ILE A 70 -29.90 -16.68 -21.11
CA ILE A 70 -29.09 -15.85 -22.00
C ILE A 70 -29.42 -16.21 -23.45
N VAL A 71 -29.64 -15.20 -24.29
CA VAL A 71 -29.88 -15.35 -25.74
C VAL A 71 -28.83 -14.54 -26.51
N VAL A 72 -27.87 -15.24 -27.08
CA VAL A 72 -26.87 -14.66 -28.00
C VAL A 72 -26.95 -15.45 -29.30
N PRO A 73 -27.77 -15.02 -30.28
CA PRO A 73 -28.04 -15.82 -31.47
C PRO A 73 -26.79 -16.02 -32.34
N ASN A 74 -26.61 -17.25 -32.85
CA ASN A 74 -25.53 -17.64 -33.76
C ASN A 74 -24.12 -17.19 -33.29
N PRO A 75 -23.70 -17.46 -32.04
CA PRO A 75 -22.46 -16.91 -31.51
C PRO A 75 -21.23 -17.48 -32.24
N SER A 76 -21.35 -18.64 -32.88
CA SER A 76 -20.30 -19.24 -33.71
C SER A 76 -20.04 -18.51 -35.03
N SER A 77 -20.88 -17.55 -35.40
CA SER A 77 -20.69 -16.72 -36.60
C SER A 77 -19.60 -15.66 -36.43
N SER A 78 -19.23 -15.31 -35.20
CA SER A 78 -18.18 -14.34 -34.88
C SER A 78 -17.50 -14.68 -33.54
N ALA A 79 -16.17 -14.57 -33.49
CA ALA A 79 -15.42 -14.75 -32.24
C ALA A 79 -15.88 -13.77 -31.14
N THR A 80 -16.29 -12.55 -31.51
CA THR A 80 -16.81 -11.54 -30.57
C THR A 80 -18.12 -11.98 -29.93
N LEU A 81 -19.06 -12.54 -30.71
CA LEU A 81 -20.33 -13.04 -30.18
C LEU A 81 -20.13 -14.27 -29.29
N THR A 82 -19.16 -15.11 -29.61
CA THR A 82 -18.73 -16.22 -28.73
C THR A 82 -18.23 -15.69 -27.38
N ILE A 83 -17.38 -14.66 -27.38
CA ILE A 83 -16.91 -14.02 -26.14
C ILE A 83 -18.06 -13.40 -25.34
N ILE A 84 -19.01 -12.73 -26.01
CA ILE A 84 -20.20 -12.16 -25.34
C ILE A 84 -20.98 -13.23 -24.59
N ARG A 85 -21.26 -14.36 -25.24
CA ARG A 85 -21.93 -15.50 -24.61
C ARG A 85 -21.14 -16.00 -23.40
N ASP A 86 -19.84 -16.24 -23.57
CA ASP A 86 -19.01 -16.83 -22.52
C ASP A 86 -18.85 -15.90 -21.31
N GLU A 87 -18.74 -14.59 -21.56
CA GLU A 87 -18.66 -13.58 -20.50
C GLU A 87 -20.00 -13.44 -19.75
N LEU A 88 -21.14 -13.55 -20.45
CA LEU A 88 -22.46 -13.56 -19.80
C LEU A 88 -22.69 -14.80 -18.97
N ASN A 89 -22.34 -15.99 -19.48
CA ASN A 89 -22.46 -17.23 -18.72
C ASN A 89 -21.60 -17.13 -17.46
N MET A 90 -20.30 -16.88 -17.60
CA MET A 90 -19.38 -16.76 -16.47
C MET A 90 -19.80 -15.66 -15.48
N GLY A 91 -20.27 -14.53 -16.00
CA GLY A 91 -20.70 -13.39 -15.20
C GLY A 91 -21.98 -13.66 -14.42
N LEU A 92 -23.03 -14.09 -15.10
CA LEU A 92 -24.34 -14.32 -14.50
C LEU A 92 -24.35 -15.56 -13.61
N ASP A 93 -23.67 -16.64 -14.00
CA ASP A 93 -23.57 -17.84 -13.16
C ASP A 93 -22.94 -17.53 -11.80
N GLY A 94 -21.84 -16.77 -11.81
CA GLY A 94 -21.16 -16.37 -10.59
C GLY A 94 -21.93 -15.34 -9.75
N LEU A 95 -22.47 -14.29 -10.38
CA LEU A 95 -23.20 -13.22 -9.69
C LEU A 95 -24.53 -13.69 -9.10
N LEU A 96 -25.25 -14.56 -9.82
CA LEU A 96 -26.55 -15.08 -9.40
C LEU A 96 -26.43 -16.39 -8.63
N ASP A 97 -25.24 -17.02 -8.57
CA ASP A 97 -25.03 -18.31 -7.91
C ASP A 97 -26.09 -19.33 -8.40
N LEU A 98 -26.23 -19.40 -9.72
CA LEU A 98 -27.25 -20.19 -10.43
C LEU A 98 -26.76 -20.44 -11.86
N ASP A 99 -26.84 -21.68 -12.35
CA ASP A 99 -26.55 -22.02 -13.75
C ASP A 99 -27.61 -21.39 -14.67
N ILE A 100 -27.24 -20.32 -15.38
CA ILE A 100 -28.15 -19.58 -16.26
C ILE A 100 -28.11 -20.22 -17.65
N PRO A 101 -29.23 -20.83 -18.10
CA PRO A 101 -29.24 -21.54 -19.37
C PRO A 101 -29.02 -20.60 -20.54
N TYR A 102 -28.11 -20.99 -21.44
CA TYR A 102 -27.91 -20.36 -22.73
C TYR A 102 -28.84 -20.97 -23.79
N VAL A 103 -29.48 -20.12 -24.59
CA VAL A 103 -30.37 -20.49 -25.70
C VAL A 103 -29.80 -19.96 -27.00
N GLU A 104 -29.44 -20.88 -27.91
CA GLU A 104 -28.77 -20.54 -29.19
C GLU A 104 -29.70 -19.99 -30.27
N THR A 105 -31.00 -20.23 -30.12
CA THR A 105 -32.02 -19.75 -31.07
C THR A 105 -32.58 -18.40 -30.64
N ASP A 106 -33.19 -17.66 -31.56
CA ASP A 106 -34.01 -16.46 -31.27
C ASP A 106 -35.33 -16.84 -30.53
N THR A 107 -35.25 -17.67 -29.49
CA THR A 107 -36.40 -18.06 -28.66
C THR A 107 -36.42 -17.22 -27.39
N ILE A 108 -37.52 -16.47 -27.20
CA ILE A 108 -37.70 -15.60 -26.04
C ILE A 108 -38.45 -16.34 -24.93
N SER A 109 -38.01 -16.19 -23.69
CA SER A 109 -38.79 -16.53 -22.49
C SER A 109 -38.81 -15.35 -21.50
N GLU A 110 -39.68 -15.42 -20.49
CA GLU A 110 -39.74 -14.39 -19.44
C GLU A 110 -38.39 -14.29 -18.73
N GLY A 111 -37.79 -13.10 -18.70
CA GLY A 111 -36.48 -12.85 -18.10
C GLY A 111 -35.28 -13.17 -19.00
N SER A 112 -35.46 -13.35 -20.31
CA SER A 112 -34.33 -13.47 -21.25
C SER A 112 -33.46 -12.21 -21.26
N VAL A 113 -32.13 -12.40 -21.21
CA VAL A 113 -31.13 -11.36 -21.53
C VAL A 113 -30.66 -11.60 -22.97
N ILE A 114 -30.99 -10.69 -23.87
CA ILE A 114 -30.82 -10.84 -25.32
C ILE A 114 -29.74 -9.87 -25.79
N VAL A 115 -28.68 -10.39 -26.41
CA VAL A 115 -27.53 -9.57 -26.82
C VAL A 115 -27.20 -9.77 -28.30
N GLY A 116 -26.91 -8.67 -28.99
CA GLY A 116 -26.45 -8.71 -30.37
C GLY A 116 -26.64 -7.41 -31.14
N THR A 117 -26.70 -7.55 -32.46
CA THR A 117 -26.95 -6.45 -33.42
C THR A 117 -28.21 -6.76 -34.23
N PRO A 118 -28.77 -5.78 -34.97
CA PRO A 118 -29.82 -6.07 -35.95
C PRO A 118 -29.40 -7.11 -37.00
N ALA A 119 -28.10 -7.24 -37.29
CA ALA A 119 -27.60 -8.24 -38.23
C ALA A 119 -27.57 -9.65 -37.62
N SER A 120 -27.16 -9.79 -36.35
CA SER A 120 -26.97 -11.09 -35.69
C SER A 120 -28.21 -11.64 -34.99
N SER A 121 -29.16 -10.80 -34.56
CA SER A 121 -30.41 -11.22 -33.89
C SER A 121 -31.65 -10.69 -34.59
N SER A 122 -32.57 -11.59 -34.97
CA SER A 122 -33.86 -11.19 -35.54
C SER A 122 -34.77 -10.50 -34.52
N ILE A 123 -34.60 -10.82 -33.23
CA ILE A 123 -35.31 -10.18 -32.12
C ILE A 123 -34.91 -8.71 -32.04
N ILE A 124 -33.61 -8.42 -32.01
CA ILE A 124 -33.12 -7.03 -31.96
C ILE A 124 -33.57 -6.25 -33.19
N ARG A 125 -33.52 -6.85 -34.38
CA ARG A 125 -34.04 -6.24 -35.61
C ARG A 125 -35.53 -5.90 -35.50
N SER A 126 -36.34 -6.74 -34.86
CA SER A 126 -37.79 -6.51 -34.72
C SER A 126 -38.15 -5.31 -33.84
N LEU A 127 -37.23 -4.84 -33.00
CA LEU A 127 -37.43 -3.69 -32.11
C LEU A 127 -37.35 -2.34 -32.86
N ASN A 128 -36.95 -2.34 -34.14
CA ASN A 128 -36.82 -1.15 -34.99
C ASN A 128 -36.01 -0.02 -34.32
N LEU A 129 -34.82 -0.36 -33.83
CA LEU A 129 -33.93 0.54 -33.09
C LEU A 129 -32.87 1.21 -33.97
N GLU A 130 -32.94 1.06 -35.30
CA GLU A 130 -31.88 1.42 -36.24
C GLU A 130 -31.43 2.87 -36.09
N ASP A 131 -32.35 3.83 -36.09
CA ASP A 131 -32.02 5.27 -35.94
C ASP A 131 -31.27 5.57 -34.64
N THR A 132 -31.68 4.92 -33.54
CA THR A 132 -31.02 5.05 -32.23
C THR A 132 -29.62 4.45 -32.28
N LEU A 133 -29.48 3.23 -32.80
CA LEU A 133 -28.20 2.53 -32.89
C LEU A 133 -27.23 3.26 -33.83
N ASP A 134 -27.71 3.84 -34.92
CA ASP A 134 -26.91 4.67 -35.83
C ASP A 134 -26.35 5.91 -35.14
N SER A 135 -27.12 6.54 -34.25
CA SER A 135 -26.67 7.71 -33.46
C SER A 135 -25.60 7.36 -32.41
N LEU A 136 -25.51 6.09 -32.02
CA LEU A 136 -24.56 5.56 -31.05
C LEU A 136 -23.26 5.06 -31.70
N GLY A 137 -23.32 4.70 -32.99
CA GLY A 137 -22.17 4.18 -33.74
C GLY A 137 -21.83 2.73 -33.40
N ASP A 138 -20.72 2.22 -33.95
CA ASP A 138 -20.39 0.78 -33.90
C ASP A 138 -19.93 0.29 -32.51
N GLU A 139 -19.49 1.21 -31.65
CA GLU A 139 -19.03 0.93 -30.28
C GLU A 139 -20.05 1.34 -29.21
N GLY A 140 -21.07 2.14 -29.56
CA GLY A 140 -22.11 2.53 -28.62
C GLY A 140 -23.18 1.45 -28.48
N TYR A 141 -23.89 1.45 -27.35
CA TYR A 141 -24.85 0.41 -27.01
C TYR A 141 -26.06 0.95 -26.25
N ILE A 142 -27.12 0.15 -26.24
CA ILE A 142 -28.25 0.31 -25.35
C ILE A 142 -28.39 -0.89 -24.43
N ILE A 143 -28.88 -0.66 -23.21
CA ILE A 143 -29.34 -1.70 -22.29
C ILE A 143 -30.77 -1.32 -21.90
N LYS A 144 -31.76 -2.10 -22.34
CA LYS A 144 -33.16 -1.73 -22.23
C LYS A 144 -34.05 -2.89 -21.77
N SER A 145 -34.88 -2.65 -20.76
CA SER A 145 -35.96 -3.56 -20.38
C SER A 145 -37.16 -3.34 -21.30
N VAL A 146 -37.61 -4.37 -22.01
CA VAL A 146 -38.73 -4.30 -22.96
C VAL A 146 -39.70 -5.47 -22.76
N THR A 147 -40.89 -5.37 -23.35
CA THR A 147 -41.86 -6.48 -23.39
C THR A 147 -42.03 -6.92 -24.83
N ILE A 148 -41.69 -8.18 -25.12
CA ILE A 148 -41.83 -8.81 -26.45
C ILE A 148 -42.74 -10.02 -26.30
N ASP A 149 -43.81 -10.09 -27.09
CA ASP A 149 -44.82 -11.16 -27.02
C ASP A 149 -45.37 -11.39 -25.59
N GLY A 150 -45.56 -10.30 -24.84
CA GLY A 150 -46.06 -10.35 -23.45
C GLY A 150 -45.04 -10.78 -22.40
N LYS A 151 -43.79 -11.07 -22.80
CA LYS A 151 -42.69 -11.48 -21.92
C LYS A 151 -41.76 -10.31 -21.63
N LYS A 152 -41.38 -10.08 -20.37
CA LYS A 152 -40.38 -9.05 -20.05
C LYS A 152 -38.98 -9.60 -20.29
N VAL A 153 -38.16 -8.81 -20.97
CA VAL A 153 -36.79 -9.17 -21.34
C VAL A 153 -35.87 -7.97 -21.19
N THR A 154 -34.57 -8.24 -21.06
CA THR A 154 -33.52 -7.22 -21.13
C THR A 154 -32.78 -7.36 -22.45
N VAL A 155 -32.67 -6.28 -23.20
CA VAL A 155 -31.98 -6.25 -24.50
C VAL A 155 -30.72 -5.42 -24.38
N ILE A 156 -29.59 -5.98 -24.81
CA ILE A 156 -28.32 -5.31 -24.99
C ILE A 156 -28.06 -5.25 -26.50
N ALA A 157 -28.32 -4.08 -27.09
CA ALA A 157 -28.24 -3.90 -28.53
C ALA A 157 -27.21 -2.85 -28.92
N SER A 158 -26.55 -3.10 -30.04
CA SER A 158 -25.58 -2.20 -30.64
C SER A 158 -25.67 -2.28 -32.16
N LYS A 159 -25.16 -1.25 -32.85
CA LYS A 159 -24.94 -1.31 -34.30
C LYS A 159 -23.86 -2.34 -34.66
N GLY A 160 -22.75 -2.33 -33.93
CA GLY A 160 -21.60 -3.21 -34.12
C GLY A 160 -21.42 -4.22 -32.98
N GLU A 161 -20.74 -5.33 -33.25
CA GLU A 161 -20.52 -6.38 -32.25
C GLU A 161 -19.66 -5.89 -31.06
N PHE A 162 -18.73 -4.96 -31.27
CA PHE A 162 -17.94 -4.39 -30.18
C PHE A 162 -18.78 -3.55 -29.22
N GLY A 163 -19.74 -2.76 -29.72
CA GLY A 163 -20.70 -2.11 -28.83
C GLY A 163 -21.56 -3.11 -28.06
N ALA A 164 -21.95 -4.25 -28.66
CA ALA A 164 -22.66 -5.30 -27.93
C ALA A 164 -21.79 -5.93 -26.83
N LEU A 165 -20.48 -6.10 -27.08
CA LEU A 165 -19.51 -6.54 -26.09
C LEU A 165 -19.36 -5.52 -24.94
N TYR A 166 -19.20 -4.24 -25.26
CA TYR A 166 -19.09 -3.18 -24.25
C TYR A 166 -20.38 -3.03 -23.43
N GLY A 167 -21.55 -3.16 -24.07
CA GLY A 167 -22.85 -3.19 -23.40
C GLY A 167 -23.03 -4.40 -22.48
N THR A 168 -22.45 -5.56 -22.85
CA THR A 168 -22.41 -6.76 -22.00
C THR A 168 -21.66 -6.49 -20.71
N PHE A 169 -20.45 -5.93 -20.80
CA PHE A 169 -19.70 -5.52 -19.61
C PHE A 169 -20.39 -4.39 -18.84
N GLY A 170 -21.06 -3.46 -19.54
CA GLY A 170 -21.89 -2.43 -18.92
C GLY A 170 -23.02 -3.01 -18.09
N PHE A 171 -23.71 -4.04 -18.60
CA PHE A 171 -24.75 -4.76 -17.89
C PHE A 171 -24.20 -5.52 -16.68
N LEU A 172 -23.13 -6.31 -16.85
CA LEU A 172 -22.50 -7.04 -15.74
C LEU A 172 -22.03 -6.09 -14.62
N ARG A 173 -21.48 -4.92 -14.98
CA ARG A 173 -21.11 -3.88 -14.00
C ARG A 173 -22.30 -3.39 -13.17
N LEU A 174 -23.51 -3.30 -13.73
CA LEU A 174 -24.71 -2.94 -12.96
C LEU A 174 -24.98 -3.96 -11.84
N LEU A 175 -24.86 -5.26 -12.15
CA LEU A 175 -25.05 -6.32 -11.17
C LEU A 175 -23.93 -6.37 -10.13
N GLN A 176 -22.65 -6.26 -10.57
CA GLN A 176 -21.50 -6.22 -9.66
C GLN A 176 -21.57 -5.04 -8.67
N THR A 177 -22.13 -3.91 -9.11
CA THR A 177 -22.32 -2.70 -8.29
C THR A 177 -23.71 -2.62 -7.63
N GLN A 178 -24.46 -3.73 -7.68
CA GLN A 178 -25.76 -3.95 -7.03
C GLN A 178 -26.84 -2.91 -7.38
N LYS A 179 -26.82 -2.40 -8.61
CA LYS A 179 -27.85 -1.48 -9.15
C LYS A 179 -29.09 -2.27 -9.59
N SER A 180 -30.28 -1.67 -9.48
CA SER A 180 -31.50 -2.33 -9.98
C SER A 180 -31.45 -2.52 -11.50
N ILE A 181 -31.97 -3.65 -11.98
CA ILE A 181 -32.05 -4.01 -13.41
C ILE A 181 -33.49 -4.20 -13.91
N THR A 182 -34.50 -3.83 -13.11
CA THR A 182 -35.92 -4.06 -13.43
C THR A 182 -36.48 -3.17 -14.54
N ASN A 183 -35.98 -1.95 -14.70
CA ASN A 183 -36.50 -0.95 -15.64
C ASN A 183 -35.34 -0.18 -16.30
N LEU A 184 -34.49 -0.90 -17.04
CA LEU A 184 -33.33 -0.31 -17.70
C LEU A 184 -33.74 0.47 -18.96
N ASP A 185 -33.18 1.67 -19.12
CA ASP A 185 -33.20 2.45 -20.37
C ASP A 185 -31.90 3.26 -20.46
N ILE A 186 -30.81 2.55 -20.71
CA ILE A 186 -29.46 3.11 -20.77
C ILE A 186 -29.03 3.16 -22.22
N SER A 187 -28.49 4.29 -22.66
CA SER A 187 -27.79 4.44 -23.93
C SER A 187 -26.43 5.07 -23.64
N ASP A 188 -25.36 4.48 -24.13
CA ASP A 188 -24.00 4.90 -23.83
C ASP A 188 -23.11 4.75 -25.07
N LYS A 189 -22.16 5.67 -25.24
CA LYS A 189 -21.20 5.64 -26.36
C LYS A 189 -19.90 6.32 -25.97
N PRO A 190 -18.76 5.88 -26.51
CA PRO A 190 -17.49 6.51 -26.20
C PRO A 190 -17.42 7.92 -26.78
N LYS A 191 -16.92 8.87 -25.99
CA LYS A 191 -16.58 10.24 -26.43
C LYS A 191 -15.24 10.28 -27.16
N VAL A 192 -14.35 9.33 -26.88
CA VAL A 192 -13.06 9.19 -27.55
C VAL A 192 -13.01 7.86 -28.32
N LYS A 193 -12.78 7.94 -29.63
CA LYS A 193 -12.73 6.77 -30.55
C LYS A 193 -11.55 5.83 -30.31
N ILE A 194 -10.34 6.35 -30.06
CA ILE A 194 -9.14 5.52 -29.82
C ILE A 194 -8.74 5.67 -28.35
N ARG A 195 -8.78 4.56 -27.61
CA ARG A 195 -8.57 4.51 -26.17
C ARG A 195 -7.40 3.56 -25.94
N LYS A 196 -6.19 4.12 -25.90
CA LYS A 196 -4.93 3.40 -26.12
C LYS A 196 -4.12 3.21 -24.85
N LEU A 197 -3.53 2.04 -24.68
CA LEU A 197 -2.49 1.79 -23.69
C LEU A 197 -1.11 1.70 -24.34
N ASP A 198 -0.12 2.39 -23.77
CA ASP A 198 1.28 2.35 -24.18
C ASP A 198 2.09 1.48 -23.20
N HIS A 199 2.69 0.37 -23.65
CA HIS A 199 3.49 -0.51 -22.80
C HIS A 199 4.98 -0.20 -22.90
N TRP A 200 5.57 0.38 -21.85
CA TRP A 200 7.02 0.60 -21.76
C TRP A 200 7.70 -0.62 -21.13
N GLU A 201 7.77 -1.68 -21.91
CA GLU A 201 8.05 -3.03 -21.39
C GLU A 201 9.39 -3.21 -20.63
N THR A 202 10.37 -2.33 -20.88
CA THR A 202 11.70 -2.34 -20.25
C THR A 202 11.96 -1.18 -19.30
N GLU A 203 11.04 -0.23 -19.18
CA GLU A 203 11.24 1.01 -18.42
C GLU A 203 10.01 1.33 -17.57
N ARG A 204 10.25 1.74 -16.32
CA ARG A 204 9.18 2.19 -15.40
C ARG A 204 8.06 1.15 -15.22
N ASN A 205 8.44 -0.12 -15.26
CA ASN A 205 7.58 -1.27 -14.98
C ASN A 205 7.76 -1.69 -13.51
N TYR A 206 6.73 -1.47 -12.72
CA TYR A 206 6.72 -1.74 -11.27
C TYR A 206 5.80 -2.91 -10.90
N ALA A 207 5.37 -3.69 -11.90
CA ALA A 207 4.40 -4.76 -11.76
C ALA A 207 5.03 -6.13 -12.04
N GLY A 208 6.25 -6.34 -11.54
CA GLY A 208 7.07 -7.53 -11.83
C GLY A 208 7.96 -7.32 -13.05
N GLY A 209 8.03 -8.32 -13.93
CA GLY A 209 8.76 -8.26 -15.20
C GLY A 209 7.89 -7.85 -16.38
N ASN A 210 8.39 -8.07 -17.60
CA ASN A 210 7.62 -7.78 -18.82
C ASN A 210 6.31 -8.57 -18.84
N PHE A 211 5.20 -7.87 -19.10
CA PHE A 211 3.89 -8.48 -19.32
C PHE A 211 3.92 -9.52 -20.46
N ILE A 212 4.65 -9.21 -21.55
CA ILE A 212 4.76 -10.08 -22.72
C ILE A 212 5.99 -10.98 -22.58
N ASN A 213 5.76 -12.29 -22.64
CA ASN A 213 6.83 -13.28 -22.77
C ASN A 213 7.16 -13.49 -24.25
N TRP A 214 8.02 -12.63 -24.81
CA TRP A 214 8.43 -12.72 -26.23
C TRP A 214 9.10 -14.05 -26.60
N ASN A 215 9.75 -14.73 -25.66
CA ASN A 215 10.45 -15.98 -25.92
C ASN A 215 9.49 -17.14 -26.21
N SER A 216 8.26 -17.11 -25.66
CA SER A 216 7.28 -18.18 -25.87
C SER A 216 6.41 -17.97 -27.11
N LEU A 217 6.42 -16.76 -27.69
CA LEU A 217 5.62 -16.44 -28.86
C LEU A 217 6.34 -16.86 -30.16
N PRO A 218 5.60 -17.21 -31.22
CA PRO A 218 4.13 -17.25 -31.30
C PRO A 218 3.51 -18.54 -30.74
N ASP A 219 4.31 -19.54 -30.37
CA ASP A 219 3.86 -20.91 -30.10
C ASP A 219 3.00 -21.05 -28.84
N THR A 220 3.18 -20.20 -27.83
CA THR A 220 2.45 -20.27 -26.56
C THR A 220 1.91 -18.90 -26.14
N LEU A 221 0.59 -18.79 -26.11
CA LEU A 221 -0.16 -17.66 -25.54
C LEU A 221 -0.45 -17.93 -24.06
N LEU A 222 -0.04 -17.01 -23.18
CA LEU A 222 -0.27 -17.14 -21.75
C LEU A 222 -1.72 -16.73 -21.39
N PRO A 223 -2.38 -17.38 -20.42
CA PRO A 223 -3.76 -17.03 -20.02
C PRO A 223 -3.95 -15.56 -19.65
N ARG A 224 -2.92 -14.93 -19.07
CA ARG A 224 -2.92 -13.50 -18.70
C ARG A 224 -3.21 -12.56 -19.86
N TYR A 225 -2.92 -12.96 -21.10
CA TYR A 225 -3.21 -12.14 -22.29
C TYR A 225 -4.73 -12.05 -22.53
N THR A 226 -5.45 -13.14 -22.30
CA THR A 226 -6.93 -13.15 -22.34
C THR A 226 -7.50 -12.34 -21.18
N THR A 227 -6.95 -12.46 -19.96
CA THR A 227 -7.35 -11.63 -18.81
C THR A 227 -7.18 -10.14 -19.13
N PHE A 228 -6.07 -9.76 -19.73
CA PHE A 228 -5.83 -8.39 -20.19
C PHE A 228 -6.85 -7.93 -21.23
N ALA A 229 -7.12 -8.74 -22.26
CA ALA A 229 -8.07 -8.39 -23.31
C ALA A 229 -9.50 -8.20 -22.76
N ARG A 230 -9.94 -9.09 -21.86
CA ARG A 230 -11.21 -8.97 -21.13
C ARG A 230 -11.28 -7.69 -20.31
N ALA A 231 -10.24 -7.41 -19.53
CA ALA A 231 -10.17 -6.21 -18.70
C ALA A 231 -10.23 -4.93 -19.55
N CYS A 232 -9.45 -4.84 -20.62
CA CYS A 232 -9.50 -3.73 -21.57
C CYS A 232 -10.90 -3.54 -22.16
N ALA A 233 -11.51 -4.60 -22.70
CA ALA A 233 -12.86 -4.53 -23.27
C ALA A 233 -13.92 -4.09 -22.23
N SER A 234 -13.79 -4.50 -20.97
CA SER A 234 -14.74 -4.15 -19.91
C SER A 234 -14.81 -2.66 -19.56
N VAL A 235 -13.73 -1.93 -19.84
CA VAL A 235 -13.65 -0.47 -19.69
C VAL A 235 -13.52 0.24 -21.05
N GLY A 236 -13.71 -0.50 -22.15
CA GLY A 236 -13.74 0.02 -23.51
C GLY A 236 -12.38 0.31 -24.16
N ILE A 237 -11.24 -0.01 -23.54
CA ILE A 237 -9.92 0.19 -24.15
C ILE A 237 -9.82 -0.66 -25.43
N ASN A 238 -9.43 -0.03 -26.55
CA ASN A 238 -9.49 -0.64 -27.88
C ASN A 238 -8.16 -0.53 -28.67
N ALA A 239 -7.08 -0.09 -28.02
CA ALA A 239 -5.76 0.00 -28.65
C ALA A 239 -4.64 -0.32 -27.66
N PHE A 240 -3.60 -1.03 -28.13
CA PHE A 240 -2.44 -1.38 -27.31
C PHE A 240 -1.12 -1.30 -28.10
N VAL A 241 -0.12 -0.62 -27.55
CA VAL A 241 1.26 -0.62 -28.06
C VAL A 241 2.07 -1.64 -27.28
N PHE A 242 2.69 -2.60 -27.98
CA PHE A 242 3.38 -3.72 -27.33
C PHE A 242 4.71 -3.36 -26.67
N ASN A 243 5.43 -2.40 -27.21
CA ASN A 243 6.86 -2.21 -26.95
C ASN A 243 7.22 -0.79 -26.56
N ASN A 244 8.37 -0.66 -25.91
CA ASN A 244 8.86 0.60 -25.37
C ASN A 244 9.03 1.69 -26.45
N VAL A 245 8.70 2.93 -26.09
CA VAL A 245 8.90 4.14 -26.91
C VAL A 245 10.37 4.43 -27.21
N ASN A 246 11.31 3.99 -26.35
CA ASN A 246 12.72 3.88 -26.67
C ASN A 246 12.94 2.67 -27.60
N ALA A 247 12.44 2.80 -28.82
CA ALA A 247 12.11 1.67 -29.67
C ALA A 247 13.33 0.98 -30.28
N SER A 248 13.24 -0.35 -30.44
CA SER A 248 14.21 -1.16 -31.16
C SER A 248 13.68 -1.54 -32.54
N ALA A 249 14.56 -1.59 -33.54
CA ALA A 249 14.19 -2.06 -34.88
C ALA A 249 13.91 -3.58 -34.91
N THR A 250 14.25 -4.32 -33.83
CA THR A 250 13.98 -5.76 -33.71
C THR A 250 12.49 -6.11 -33.90
N TYR A 251 11.58 -5.27 -33.43
CA TYR A 251 10.12 -5.45 -33.58
C TYR A 251 9.67 -5.46 -35.05
N LEU A 252 10.46 -4.87 -35.96
CA LEU A 252 10.16 -4.81 -37.39
C LEU A 252 10.72 -6.01 -38.18
N THR A 253 11.26 -7.02 -37.50
CA THR A 253 11.79 -8.23 -38.15
C THR A 253 10.68 -9.25 -38.39
N ALA A 254 10.89 -10.15 -39.36
CA ALA A 254 9.90 -11.19 -39.69
C ALA A 254 9.53 -12.09 -38.50
N GLU A 255 10.51 -12.36 -37.62
CA GLU A 255 10.31 -13.15 -36.40
C GLU A 255 9.37 -12.44 -35.42
N TYR A 256 9.62 -11.16 -35.13
CA TYR A 256 8.80 -10.41 -34.19
C TYR A 256 7.41 -10.11 -34.73
N ILE A 257 7.27 -9.80 -36.03
CA ILE A 257 5.96 -9.63 -36.67
C ILE A 257 5.10 -10.90 -36.52
N ALA A 258 5.69 -12.10 -36.57
CA ALA A 258 4.95 -13.34 -36.30
C ALA A 258 4.48 -13.44 -34.84
N LYS A 259 5.30 -13.01 -33.87
CA LYS A 259 4.95 -12.96 -32.43
C LYS A 259 3.82 -11.95 -32.17
N GLU A 260 3.94 -10.76 -32.77
CA GLU A 260 2.96 -9.68 -32.69
C GLU A 260 1.63 -10.09 -33.31
N LYS A 261 1.65 -10.81 -34.43
CA LYS A 261 0.45 -11.37 -35.06
C LYS A 261 -0.30 -12.30 -34.12
N ALA A 262 0.39 -13.19 -33.40
CA ALA A 262 -0.26 -14.11 -32.46
C ALA A 262 -1.03 -13.37 -31.35
N LEU A 263 -0.46 -12.27 -30.84
CA LEU A 263 -1.14 -11.42 -29.86
C LEU A 263 -2.29 -10.63 -30.50
N ALA A 264 -2.09 -10.07 -31.70
CA ALA A 264 -3.13 -9.36 -32.45
C ALA A 264 -4.35 -10.25 -32.72
N ASP A 265 -4.12 -11.52 -33.07
CA ASP A 265 -5.18 -12.51 -33.30
C ASP A 265 -6.00 -12.79 -32.03
N LEU A 266 -5.36 -12.84 -30.86
CA LEU A 266 -6.04 -12.98 -29.57
C LEU A 266 -6.86 -11.74 -29.19
N PHE A 267 -6.33 -10.56 -29.47
CA PHE A 267 -6.89 -9.27 -29.03
C PHE A 267 -8.01 -8.75 -29.94
N ARG A 268 -7.99 -9.10 -31.23
CA ARG A 268 -8.95 -8.64 -32.24
C ARG A 268 -10.42 -8.91 -31.89
N PRO A 269 -10.82 -10.10 -31.39
CA PRO A 269 -12.21 -10.35 -31.00
C PRO A 269 -12.71 -9.51 -29.81
N TYR A 270 -11.79 -8.92 -29.03
CA TYR A 270 -12.11 -7.98 -27.95
C TYR A 270 -12.17 -6.52 -28.42
N GLY A 271 -12.00 -6.28 -29.73
CA GLY A 271 -11.97 -4.94 -30.32
C GLY A 271 -10.66 -4.19 -30.11
N ILE A 272 -9.58 -4.87 -29.73
CA ILE A 272 -8.29 -4.22 -29.43
C ILE A 272 -7.36 -4.31 -30.64
N LYS A 273 -7.07 -3.16 -31.24
CA LYS A 273 -6.04 -3.04 -32.30
C LYS A 273 -4.65 -2.91 -31.70
N VAL A 274 -3.66 -3.46 -32.40
CA VAL A 274 -2.27 -3.45 -31.95
C VAL A 274 -1.47 -2.38 -32.69
N TYR A 275 -0.52 -1.78 -31.99
CA TYR A 275 0.37 -0.72 -32.47
C TYR A 275 1.80 -1.04 -32.06
N LEU A 276 2.77 -0.41 -32.73
CA LEU A 276 4.20 -0.58 -32.40
C LEU A 276 4.88 0.76 -32.23
N SER A 277 5.71 0.87 -31.20
CA SER A 277 6.73 1.89 -31.12
C SER A 277 7.84 1.57 -32.13
N VAL A 278 8.21 2.52 -32.98
CA VAL A 278 9.24 2.32 -34.01
C VAL A 278 10.36 3.35 -33.91
N PRO A 279 11.64 2.95 -34.07
CA PRO A 279 12.72 3.93 -34.09
C PRO A 279 12.75 4.64 -35.45
N PHE A 280 12.83 5.97 -35.43
CA PHE A 280 12.83 6.77 -36.66
C PHE A 280 13.95 6.38 -37.63
N ASN A 281 15.11 5.96 -37.10
CA ASN A 281 16.28 5.54 -37.87
C ASN A 281 16.23 4.07 -38.33
N ALA A 282 15.11 3.35 -38.20
CA ALA A 282 14.97 1.95 -38.63
C ALA A 282 15.50 1.66 -40.06
N PRO A 283 15.32 2.54 -41.07
CA PRO A 283 15.89 2.32 -42.41
C PRO A 283 17.42 2.13 -42.42
N ARG A 284 18.14 2.71 -41.45
CA ARG A 284 19.60 2.57 -41.32
C ARG A 284 20.03 1.31 -40.57
N SER A 285 19.09 0.70 -39.85
CA SER A 285 19.35 -0.39 -38.91
C SER A 285 19.08 -1.76 -39.54
N ILE A 286 18.00 -1.91 -40.31
CA ILE A 286 17.58 -3.20 -40.87
C ILE A 286 17.10 -3.10 -42.33
N ALA A 287 17.04 -4.24 -43.02
CA ALA A 287 16.25 -4.38 -44.25
C ALA A 287 14.79 -4.72 -43.89
N THR A 288 13.84 -4.46 -44.79
CA THR A 288 12.44 -4.85 -44.55
C THR A 288 12.26 -6.38 -44.71
N PRO A 289 11.35 -7.01 -43.96
CA PRO A 289 10.98 -8.42 -44.16
C PRO A 289 10.53 -8.71 -45.59
N SER A 290 10.77 -9.95 -46.03
CA SER A 290 10.28 -10.43 -47.33
C SER A 290 9.13 -11.43 -47.10
N TYR A 291 7.93 -11.05 -47.53
CA TYR A 291 6.75 -11.91 -47.53
C TYR A 291 6.25 -12.15 -48.96
N PRO A 292 5.59 -13.29 -49.25
CA PRO A 292 5.03 -13.55 -50.57
C PRO A 292 4.09 -12.42 -51.03
N GLY A 293 4.36 -11.86 -52.21
CA GLY A 293 3.53 -10.79 -52.79
C GLY A 293 3.78 -9.39 -52.21
N VAL A 294 4.75 -9.21 -51.31
CA VAL A 294 5.11 -7.92 -50.72
C VAL A 294 6.53 -7.52 -51.16
N SER A 295 6.72 -6.26 -51.54
CA SER A 295 8.05 -5.74 -51.89
C SER A 295 8.93 -5.63 -50.65
N SER A 296 10.24 -5.87 -50.80
CA SER A 296 11.22 -5.63 -49.74
C SER A 296 12.29 -4.62 -50.15
N SER A 297 12.83 -3.90 -49.16
CA SER A 297 13.87 -2.89 -49.31
C SER A 297 15.11 -3.24 -48.48
N PRO A 298 16.33 -3.02 -48.99
CA PRO A 298 17.56 -3.23 -48.25
C PRO A 298 17.72 -2.18 -47.14
N ARG A 299 18.64 -2.42 -46.22
CA ARG A 299 19.11 -1.41 -45.27
C ARG A 299 19.74 -0.22 -46.01
N LEU A 300 19.41 0.99 -45.60
CA LEU A 300 19.87 2.25 -46.19
C LEU A 300 20.99 2.90 -45.37
N ASN A 301 21.63 3.93 -45.92
CA ASN A 301 22.65 4.72 -45.21
C ASN A 301 22.07 5.99 -44.55
N THR A 302 20.84 6.36 -44.87
CA THR A 302 20.12 7.54 -44.38
C THR A 302 18.73 7.17 -43.82
N ALA A 303 18.16 8.05 -43.01
CA ALA A 303 16.77 8.01 -42.57
C ALA A 303 16.10 9.39 -42.77
N ASP A 304 16.59 10.20 -43.71
CA ASP A 304 15.95 11.47 -44.10
C ASP A 304 14.53 11.18 -44.62
N PRO A 305 13.47 11.69 -43.98
CA PRO A 305 12.08 11.38 -44.34
C PRO A 305 11.67 11.91 -45.72
N LEU A 306 12.46 12.78 -46.34
CA LEU A 306 12.23 13.26 -47.70
C LEU A 306 13.04 12.51 -48.77
N ASP A 307 13.93 11.59 -48.37
CA ASP A 307 14.66 10.75 -49.32
C ASP A 307 13.71 9.70 -49.95
N PRO A 308 13.60 9.63 -51.30
CA PRO A 308 12.72 8.66 -51.96
C PRO A 308 12.96 7.20 -51.58
N GLN A 309 14.19 6.82 -51.23
CA GLN A 309 14.52 5.46 -50.79
C GLN A 309 13.99 5.19 -49.38
N VAL A 310 14.02 6.19 -48.48
CA VAL A 310 13.46 6.09 -47.12
C VAL A 310 11.94 5.99 -47.18
N ILE A 311 11.30 6.80 -48.02
CA ILE A 311 9.85 6.73 -48.28
C ILE A 311 9.46 5.33 -48.79
N LYS A 312 10.21 4.81 -49.78
CA LYS A 312 9.99 3.45 -50.28
C LYS A 312 10.19 2.40 -49.19
N TRP A 313 11.22 2.53 -48.37
CA TRP A 313 11.52 1.58 -47.30
C TRP A 313 10.36 1.52 -46.28
N TRP A 314 9.83 2.68 -45.85
CA TRP A 314 8.68 2.71 -44.95
C TRP A 314 7.41 2.15 -45.61
N ASN A 315 7.21 2.40 -46.90
CA ASN A 315 6.11 1.80 -47.64
C ASN A 315 6.19 0.27 -47.64
N ASP A 316 7.35 -0.29 -48.00
CA ASP A 316 7.58 -1.73 -48.02
C ASP A 316 7.44 -2.36 -46.61
N MET A 317 7.94 -1.69 -45.57
CA MET A 317 7.83 -2.15 -44.19
C MET A 317 6.36 -2.20 -43.73
N VAL A 318 5.60 -1.14 -44.01
CA VAL A 318 4.17 -1.09 -43.69
C VAL A 318 3.41 -2.18 -44.46
N ASP A 319 3.68 -2.35 -45.76
CA ASP A 319 3.05 -3.41 -46.56
C ASP A 319 3.37 -4.81 -45.99
N ALA A 320 4.58 -5.01 -45.46
CA ALA A 320 4.97 -6.25 -44.79
C ALA A 320 4.17 -6.51 -43.52
N ILE A 321 4.01 -5.50 -42.64
CA ILE A 321 3.22 -5.63 -41.41
C ILE A 321 1.75 -5.91 -41.74
N TYR A 322 1.12 -5.13 -42.61
CA TYR A 322 -0.31 -5.31 -42.96
C TYR A 322 -0.58 -6.63 -43.68
N SER A 323 0.41 -7.22 -44.37
CA SER A 323 0.27 -8.57 -44.91
C SER A 323 0.10 -9.66 -43.84
N GLN A 324 0.63 -9.42 -42.63
CA GLN A 324 0.57 -10.35 -41.51
C GLN A 324 -0.54 -9.97 -40.50
N ILE A 325 -0.76 -8.67 -40.31
CA ILE A 325 -1.72 -8.09 -39.35
C ILE A 325 -2.60 -7.09 -40.13
N PRO A 326 -3.68 -7.55 -40.82
CA PRO A 326 -4.45 -6.71 -41.74
C PRO A 326 -5.17 -5.52 -41.09
N ASP A 327 -5.40 -5.58 -39.79
CA ASP A 327 -6.05 -4.56 -38.97
C ASP A 327 -5.09 -3.83 -38.03
N PHE A 328 -3.78 -3.87 -38.35
CA PHE A 328 -2.75 -3.14 -37.61
C PHE A 328 -3.14 -1.67 -37.43
N GLY A 329 -2.98 -1.16 -36.22
CA GLY A 329 -3.41 0.18 -35.87
C GLY A 329 -2.48 1.28 -36.39
N GLY A 330 -1.17 1.03 -36.35
CA GLY A 330 -0.15 1.98 -36.79
C GLY A 330 1.00 2.13 -35.79
N PHE A 331 1.64 3.28 -35.80
CA PHE A 331 2.91 3.49 -35.10
C PHE A 331 2.82 4.52 -33.97
N LEU A 332 3.60 4.30 -32.92
CA LEU A 332 3.99 5.28 -31.91
C LEU A 332 5.44 5.69 -32.15
N ILE A 333 5.72 6.99 -32.10
CA ILE A 333 7.05 7.52 -32.42
C ILE A 333 7.51 8.50 -31.34
N LYS A 334 8.66 8.18 -30.73
CA LYS A 334 9.49 9.11 -29.97
C LYS A 334 10.71 9.44 -30.82
N ALA A 335 10.83 10.68 -31.28
CA ALA A 335 11.88 11.10 -32.19
C ALA A 335 12.50 12.43 -31.75
N GLY A 336 13.83 12.54 -31.78
CA GLY A 336 14.55 13.78 -31.40
C GLY A 336 14.52 14.09 -29.91
N SER A 337 14.41 13.07 -29.05
CA SER A 337 14.28 13.22 -27.60
C SER A 337 15.06 12.12 -26.86
N GLU A 338 15.78 12.46 -25.79
CA GLU A 338 16.53 11.52 -24.93
C GLU A 338 17.48 10.57 -25.70
N GLY A 339 18.20 11.11 -26.69
CA GLY A 339 19.12 10.34 -27.52
C GLY A 339 18.47 9.52 -28.63
N GLN A 340 17.14 9.52 -28.76
CA GLN A 340 16.44 8.93 -29.90
C GLN A 340 16.61 9.81 -31.15
N SER A 341 16.99 9.18 -32.27
CA SER A 341 17.14 9.87 -33.55
C SER A 341 15.80 10.47 -34.02
N GLY A 342 15.86 11.56 -34.78
CA GLY A 342 14.68 12.22 -35.29
C GLY A 342 14.91 13.02 -36.57
N PRO A 343 13.85 13.62 -37.13
CA PRO A 343 13.93 14.39 -38.36
C PRO A 343 14.91 15.58 -38.27
N GLY A 344 15.10 16.14 -37.07
CA GLY A 344 16.07 17.21 -36.82
C GLY A 344 17.52 16.84 -37.16
N ASP A 345 17.89 15.55 -37.08
CA ASP A 345 19.22 15.05 -37.46
C ASP A 345 19.52 15.25 -38.95
N TYR A 346 18.46 15.45 -39.74
CA TYR A 346 18.48 15.62 -41.20
C TYR A 346 18.06 17.04 -41.63
N GLY A 347 17.96 17.98 -40.69
CA GLY A 347 17.48 19.34 -40.97
C GLY A 347 16.00 19.39 -41.38
N ARG A 348 15.19 18.44 -40.90
CA ARG A 348 13.74 18.33 -41.18
C ARG A 348 12.91 18.66 -39.95
N THR A 349 11.64 18.97 -40.19
CA THR A 349 10.66 19.26 -39.12
C THR A 349 10.03 17.97 -38.57
N HIS A 350 9.37 18.06 -37.41
CA HIS A 350 8.56 16.95 -36.90
C HIS A 350 7.42 16.58 -37.85
N ALA A 351 6.83 17.55 -38.56
CA ALA A 351 5.79 17.28 -39.56
C ALA A 351 6.35 16.47 -40.75
N ASP A 352 7.54 16.79 -41.25
CA ASP A 352 8.18 16.02 -42.33
C ASP A 352 8.37 14.54 -41.93
N GLY A 353 8.88 14.32 -40.72
CA GLY A 353 9.07 12.98 -40.16
C GLY A 353 7.77 12.22 -39.97
N ALA A 354 6.78 12.86 -39.33
CA ALA A 354 5.47 12.26 -39.07
C ALA A 354 4.75 11.90 -40.37
N ASN A 355 4.70 12.81 -41.33
CA ASN A 355 3.99 12.64 -42.59
C ASN A 355 4.61 11.54 -43.46
N CYS A 356 5.94 11.32 -43.40
CA CYS A 356 6.57 10.20 -44.10
C CYS A 356 5.98 8.85 -43.64
N LEU A 357 5.88 8.62 -42.33
CA LEU A 357 5.33 7.38 -41.79
C LEU A 357 3.80 7.33 -41.95
N ALA A 358 3.12 8.46 -41.73
CA ALA A 358 1.66 8.57 -41.85
C ALA A 358 1.18 8.24 -43.26
N ARG A 359 1.87 8.71 -44.31
CA ARG A 359 1.55 8.38 -45.71
C ARG A 359 1.73 6.90 -46.03
N ALA A 360 2.77 6.27 -45.47
CA ALA A 360 2.97 4.83 -45.63
C ALA A 360 1.80 4.04 -45.02
N LEU A 361 1.36 4.43 -43.81
CA LEU A 361 0.25 3.85 -43.06
C LEU A 361 -1.13 4.14 -43.68
N ALA A 362 -1.35 5.33 -44.25
CA ALA A 362 -2.64 5.77 -44.79
C ALA A 362 -3.17 4.84 -45.89
N ARG A 363 -2.27 4.17 -46.63
CA ARG A 363 -2.62 3.18 -47.67
C ARG A 363 -3.41 1.98 -47.13
N HIS A 364 -3.33 1.74 -45.81
CA HIS A 364 -4.02 0.66 -45.10
C HIS A 364 -4.93 1.18 -43.97
N GLY A 365 -5.14 2.50 -43.88
CA GLY A 365 -5.93 3.12 -42.81
C GLY A 365 -5.25 3.20 -41.44
N GLY A 366 -3.93 3.07 -41.39
CA GLY A 366 -3.14 3.17 -40.15
C GLY A 366 -2.89 4.62 -39.70
N ILE A 367 -2.50 4.76 -38.42
CA ILE A 367 -2.35 6.07 -37.74
C ILE A 367 -0.93 6.23 -37.18
N ALA A 368 -0.38 7.44 -37.30
CA ALA A 368 0.90 7.80 -36.68
C ALA A 368 0.68 8.63 -35.41
N PHE A 369 1.04 8.08 -34.25
CA PHE A 369 1.12 8.81 -32.98
C PHE A 369 2.51 9.39 -32.81
N TRP A 370 2.64 10.70 -33.04
CA TRP A 370 3.91 11.41 -32.93
C TRP A 370 3.99 12.11 -31.57
N ARG A 371 4.86 11.63 -30.68
CA ARG A 371 4.98 12.19 -29.33
C ARG A 371 5.61 13.57 -29.36
N SER A 372 4.99 14.54 -28.67
CA SER A 372 5.52 15.90 -28.52
C SER A 372 6.45 16.06 -27.33
N PHE A 373 6.84 14.97 -26.65
CA PHE A 373 7.79 14.97 -25.54
C PHE A 373 9.23 15.19 -26.05
N VAL A 374 9.50 16.43 -26.45
CA VAL A 374 10.79 16.93 -26.94
C VAL A 374 11.17 18.18 -26.14
N TYR A 375 12.46 18.37 -25.91
CA TYR A 375 12.93 19.48 -25.08
C TYR A 375 14.39 19.82 -25.34
N ARG A 376 14.77 19.98 -26.61
CA ARG A 376 16.15 20.33 -26.94
C ARG A 376 16.56 21.66 -26.29
N ALA A 377 17.69 21.65 -25.57
CA ALA A 377 18.12 22.80 -24.76
C ALA A 377 18.41 24.08 -25.56
N ASP A 378 18.62 23.98 -26.88
CA ASP A 378 18.85 25.10 -27.78
C ASP A 378 17.57 25.83 -28.21
N VAL A 379 16.38 25.28 -27.92
CA VAL A 379 15.09 25.90 -28.29
C VAL A 379 14.72 27.05 -27.35
N ASP A 380 14.81 26.82 -26.04
CA ASP A 380 14.51 27.83 -25.02
C ASP A 380 15.18 27.43 -23.69
N PRO A 381 15.68 28.38 -22.86
CA PRO A 381 16.24 28.05 -21.56
C PRO A 381 15.26 27.34 -20.62
N ASP A 382 13.95 27.59 -20.70
CA ASP A 382 12.95 26.92 -19.86
C ASP A 382 12.38 25.67 -20.55
N ARG A 383 12.61 24.49 -19.94
CA ARG A 383 12.17 23.18 -20.47
C ARG A 383 10.68 23.16 -20.80
N LEU A 384 9.85 23.79 -19.96
CA LEU A 384 8.38 23.76 -20.08
C LEU A 384 7.88 24.45 -21.35
N LYS A 385 8.68 25.33 -21.99
CA LYS A 385 8.30 26.03 -23.22
C LYS A 385 8.63 25.23 -24.49
N ARG A 386 9.60 24.33 -24.43
CA ARG A 386 10.29 23.79 -25.62
C ARG A 386 9.35 22.99 -26.53
N ALA A 387 8.59 22.04 -25.97
CA ALA A 387 7.63 21.26 -26.74
C ALA A 387 6.59 22.16 -27.44
N TYR A 388 6.08 23.18 -26.74
CA TYR A 388 5.17 24.16 -27.35
C TYR A 388 5.82 24.88 -28.53
N LEU A 389 7.04 25.40 -28.34
CA LEU A 389 7.75 26.16 -29.37
C LEU A 389 8.14 25.32 -30.59
N GLU A 390 8.38 24.02 -30.42
CA GLU A 390 8.68 23.11 -31.52
C GLU A 390 7.42 22.70 -32.31
N PHE A 391 6.27 22.51 -31.64
CA PHE A 391 5.06 21.96 -32.28
C PHE A 391 4.03 23.00 -32.70
N LYS A 392 3.81 24.08 -31.94
CA LYS A 392 2.81 25.11 -32.27
C LYS A 392 3.01 25.70 -33.68
N PRO A 393 4.24 26.00 -34.15
CA PRO A 393 4.44 26.50 -35.52
C PRO A 393 4.11 25.50 -36.62
N LEU A 394 3.95 24.21 -36.29
CA LEU A 394 3.65 23.13 -37.23
C LEU A 394 2.15 22.83 -37.33
N ASP A 395 1.29 23.60 -36.65
CA ASP A 395 -0.16 23.43 -36.76
C ASP A 395 -0.63 23.53 -38.22
N GLY A 396 -1.42 22.54 -38.66
CA GLY A 396 -1.91 22.42 -40.03
C GLY A 396 -0.90 21.84 -41.03
N GLN A 397 0.29 21.43 -40.59
CA GLN A 397 1.31 20.79 -41.44
C GLN A 397 1.34 19.26 -41.31
N PHE A 398 0.66 18.69 -40.32
CA PHE A 398 0.54 17.25 -40.13
C PHE A 398 -0.59 16.67 -41.01
N ASP A 399 -0.37 15.50 -41.60
CA ASP A 399 -1.39 14.80 -42.38
C ASP A 399 -2.55 14.30 -41.49
N ASP A 400 -3.75 14.10 -42.08
CA ASP A 400 -5.00 13.85 -41.35
C ASP A 400 -5.02 12.59 -40.45
N ASN A 401 -4.11 11.64 -40.68
CA ASN A 401 -3.95 10.42 -39.89
C ASN A 401 -2.76 10.48 -38.90
N VAL A 402 -2.34 11.69 -38.53
CA VAL A 402 -1.35 11.95 -37.47
C VAL A 402 -2.05 12.46 -36.22
N PHE A 403 -1.67 11.93 -35.07
CA PHE A 403 -1.87 12.59 -33.78
C PHE A 403 -0.56 13.20 -33.29
N VAL A 404 -0.62 14.44 -32.83
CA VAL A 404 0.38 14.96 -31.90
C VAL A 404 0.00 14.45 -30.51
N GLN A 405 0.77 13.49 -29.98
CA GLN A 405 0.55 12.87 -28.67
C GLN A 405 1.33 13.65 -27.60
N THR A 406 0.61 14.38 -26.75
CA THR A 406 1.16 15.34 -25.79
C THR A 406 0.86 14.88 -24.37
N LYS A 407 1.88 14.87 -23.49
CA LYS A 407 1.70 14.60 -22.06
C LYS A 407 0.70 15.59 -21.45
N TYR A 408 0.00 15.17 -20.40
CA TYR A 408 -1.01 16.04 -19.78
C TYR A 408 -0.45 17.38 -19.31
N GLY A 409 0.81 17.42 -18.88
CA GLY A 409 1.54 18.63 -18.51
C GLY A 409 2.81 18.86 -19.35
N PRO A 410 3.40 20.06 -19.26
CA PRO A 410 4.55 20.49 -20.06
C PRO A 410 5.90 19.89 -19.64
N LEU A 411 5.97 19.20 -18.49
CA LEU A 411 7.19 18.60 -17.97
C LEU A 411 7.22 17.10 -18.20
N ASP A 412 6.85 16.29 -17.21
CA ASP A 412 7.08 14.84 -17.24
C ASP A 412 6.26 14.09 -16.18
N PHE A 413 4.93 14.21 -16.28
CA PHE A 413 3.99 13.44 -15.45
C PHE A 413 4.10 13.64 -13.93
N MET A 414 4.57 14.80 -13.47
CA MET A 414 4.72 15.11 -12.05
C MET A 414 3.38 15.05 -11.31
N PRO A 415 3.35 14.70 -10.00
CA PRO A 415 2.12 14.59 -9.19
C PRO A 415 1.10 15.73 -9.36
N ARG A 416 1.59 16.94 -9.67
CA ARG A 416 0.78 18.04 -10.21
C ARG A 416 1.56 18.84 -11.26
N GLU A 417 0.93 19.09 -12.39
CA GLU A 417 1.36 20.04 -13.42
C GLU A 417 0.15 20.83 -13.91
N PRO A 418 0.32 22.08 -14.41
CA PRO A 418 -0.73 22.68 -15.23
C PRO A 418 -0.90 21.86 -16.52
N PHE A 419 -2.06 21.95 -17.16
CA PHE A 419 -2.25 21.30 -18.45
C PHE A 419 -1.27 21.84 -19.49
N HIS A 420 -0.78 20.99 -20.41
CA HIS A 420 0.17 21.41 -21.43
C HIS A 420 -0.44 22.50 -22.34
N PRO A 421 0.23 23.64 -22.59
CA PRO A 421 -0.32 24.75 -23.36
C PRO A 421 -0.57 24.46 -24.86
N LEU A 422 -0.28 23.25 -25.35
CA LEU A 422 -0.61 22.86 -26.73
C LEU A 422 -2.10 22.53 -26.89
N PHE A 423 -2.75 22.07 -25.81
CA PHE A 423 -4.17 21.72 -25.83
C PHE A 423 -5.01 22.94 -26.19
N GLY A 424 -5.76 22.83 -27.29
CA GLY A 424 -6.55 23.92 -27.83
C GLY A 424 -5.77 24.92 -28.69
N GLN A 425 -4.44 24.93 -28.63
CA GLN A 425 -3.60 25.83 -29.41
C GLN A 425 -3.16 25.24 -30.75
N MET A 426 -3.63 24.06 -31.17
CA MET A 426 -3.38 23.52 -32.52
C MET A 426 -4.70 23.15 -33.20
N PRO A 427 -5.54 24.12 -33.59
CA PRO A 427 -6.86 23.84 -34.14
C PRO A 427 -6.87 23.07 -35.46
N GLN A 428 -5.78 23.09 -36.24
CA GLN A 428 -5.70 22.39 -37.52
C GLN A 428 -5.02 21.01 -37.40
N THR A 429 -4.67 20.59 -36.18
CA THR A 429 -3.94 19.34 -35.93
C THR A 429 -4.68 18.51 -34.89
N LYS A 430 -4.85 17.23 -35.17
CA LYS A 430 -5.47 16.30 -34.22
C LYS A 430 -4.53 16.06 -33.04
N GLN A 431 -5.04 16.28 -31.82
CA GLN A 431 -4.28 16.15 -30.58
C GLN A 431 -4.72 14.90 -29.82
N CYS A 432 -3.75 14.24 -29.18
CA CYS A 432 -3.95 13.12 -28.28
C CYS A 432 -3.31 13.46 -26.93
N ILE A 433 -4.03 13.25 -25.83
CA ILE A 433 -3.44 13.38 -24.49
C ILE A 433 -2.77 12.06 -24.09
N GLU A 434 -1.56 12.16 -23.54
CA GLU A 434 -0.82 11.07 -22.92
C GLU A 434 -0.87 11.24 -21.39
N LEU A 435 -1.45 10.25 -20.72
CA LEU A 435 -1.55 10.12 -19.27
C LEU A 435 -0.60 9.01 -18.81
N GLN A 436 -0.14 9.06 -17.56
CA GLN A 436 0.68 7.99 -16.98
C GLN A 436 -0.14 7.20 -15.97
N ILE A 437 -0.31 5.89 -16.20
CA ILE A 437 -0.97 4.96 -15.25
C ILE A 437 0.10 4.32 -14.36
N THR A 438 1.25 3.95 -14.94
CA THR A 438 2.41 3.50 -14.15
C THR A 438 2.91 4.62 -13.26
N GLN A 439 3.23 4.29 -12.02
CA GLN A 439 3.46 5.28 -10.97
C GLN A 439 4.93 5.72 -10.90
N GLU A 440 5.54 6.15 -12.02
CA GLU A 440 6.96 6.53 -12.05
C GLU A 440 7.32 7.57 -10.98
N TYR A 441 6.56 8.66 -10.95
CA TYR A 441 6.71 9.76 -10.00
C TYR A 441 5.70 9.71 -8.84
N THR A 442 4.77 8.75 -8.87
CA THR A 442 3.66 8.64 -7.91
C THR A 442 3.73 7.38 -7.05
N GLY A 443 4.95 6.85 -6.85
CA GLY A 443 5.27 5.86 -5.80
C GLY A 443 5.46 4.40 -6.23
N GLN A 444 5.68 4.15 -7.53
CA GLN A 444 6.27 2.94 -8.11
C GLN A 444 5.65 1.61 -7.62
N SER A 445 4.31 1.53 -7.59
CA SER A 445 3.54 0.39 -7.09
C SER A 445 3.84 -0.01 -5.62
N THR A 446 4.47 0.86 -4.85
CA THR A 446 4.65 0.73 -3.40
C THR A 446 3.70 1.64 -2.64
N HIS A 447 3.41 2.83 -3.19
CA HIS A 447 2.48 3.79 -2.59
C HIS A 447 1.07 3.63 -3.17
N LEU A 448 0.06 3.79 -2.33
CA LEU A 448 -1.31 3.93 -2.77
C LEU A 448 -1.50 5.36 -3.29
N THR A 449 -1.63 5.51 -4.60
CA THR A 449 -1.92 6.80 -5.25
C THR A 449 -2.98 6.59 -6.33
N TYR A 450 -4.21 7.05 -6.07
CA TYR A 450 -5.29 7.03 -7.05
C TYR A 450 -5.16 8.23 -8.00
N LEU A 451 -5.01 7.95 -9.30
CA LEU A 451 -4.59 8.93 -10.31
C LEU A 451 -5.75 9.62 -11.03
N ALA A 452 -6.97 9.06 -10.94
CA ALA A 452 -8.15 9.66 -11.58
C ALA A 452 -8.38 11.13 -11.22
N PRO A 453 -8.16 11.59 -9.96
CA PRO A 453 -8.28 13.01 -9.62
C PRO A 453 -7.36 13.93 -10.43
N ILE A 454 -6.15 13.47 -10.79
CA ILE A 454 -5.23 14.23 -11.68
C ILE A 454 -5.87 14.40 -13.05
N TRP A 455 -6.38 13.31 -13.61
CA TRP A 455 -6.92 13.32 -14.97
C TRP A 455 -8.24 14.10 -15.04
N GLU A 456 -9.07 14.02 -14.01
CA GLU A 456 -10.26 14.85 -13.89
C GLU A 456 -9.91 16.34 -13.82
N GLU A 457 -8.91 16.71 -13.02
CA GLU A 457 -8.38 18.09 -12.93
C GLU A 457 -7.92 18.59 -14.31
N ILE A 458 -7.14 17.79 -15.03
CA ILE A 458 -6.64 18.17 -16.37
C ILE A 458 -7.76 18.20 -17.41
N LEU A 459 -8.55 17.14 -17.56
CA LEU A 459 -9.57 17.03 -18.61
C LEU A 459 -10.67 18.07 -18.45
N LYS A 460 -10.95 18.52 -17.22
CA LYS A 460 -11.91 19.58 -16.91
C LYS A 460 -11.28 20.98 -16.78
N SER A 461 -9.97 21.11 -17.00
CA SER A 461 -9.31 22.42 -17.07
C SER A 461 -9.77 23.18 -18.31
N ASP A 462 -10.23 24.42 -18.11
CA ASP A 462 -10.63 25.31 -19.20
C ASP A 462 -9.40 25.96 -19.80
N THR A 463 -9.21 25.79 -21.11
CA THR A 463 -8.06 26.34 -21.83
C THR A 463 -8.30 27.79 -22.26
N TYR A 464 -9.56 28.25 -22.29
CA TYR A 464 -10.02 29.56 -22.77
C TYR A 464 -9.66 29.90 -24.23
N VAL A 465 -9.11 28.97 -25.01
CA VAL A 465 -8.64 29.25 -26.38
C VAL A 465 -9.76 29.69 -27.34
N ASP A 466 -10.99 29.23 -27.11
CA ASP A 466 -12.21 29.66 -27.80
C ASP A 466 -13.25 30.18 -26.80
N GLY A 467 -12.77 30.94 -25.80
CA GLY A 467 -13.58 31.44 -24.69
C GLY A 467 -13.88 30.38 -23.63
N ALA A 468 -14.67 30.76 -22.63
CA ALA A 468 -15.01 29.90 -21.50
C ALA A 468 -15.77 28.63 -21.93
N GLY A 469 -15.45 27.50 -21.31
CA GLY A 469 -15.95 26.18 -21.64
C GLY A 469 -15.11 25.43 -22.67
N SER A 470 -13.88 25.89 -22.96
CA SER A 470 -12.92 25.26 -23.87
C SER A 470 -12.06 24.22 -23.15
N TYR A 471 -12.71 23.21 -22.55
CA TYR A 471 -12.02 22.23 -21.72
C TYR A 471 -11.01 21.39 -22.51
N VAL A 472 -9.91 20.96 -21.87
CA VAL A 472 -8.96 19.99 -22.45
C VAL A 472 -9.70 18.74 -22.95
N GLY A 473 -10.68 18.23 -22.21
CA GLY A 473 -11.52 17.11 -22.63
C GLY A 473 -12.24 17.34 -23.97
N LYS A 474 -12.64 18.57 -24.29
CA LYS A 474 -13.24 18.93 -25.59
C LYS A 474 -12.24 19.02 -26.74
N VAL A 475 -10.96 19.29 -26.42
CA VAL A 475 -9.87 19.15 -27.40
C VAL A 475 -9.72 17.67 -27.75
N ILE A 476 -9.74 16.80 -26.73
CA ILE A 476 -9.48 15.36 -26.86
C ILE A 476 -10.65 14.60 -27.49
N ASP A 477 -11.89 14.94 -27.18
CA ASP A 477 -13.07 14.39 -27.87
C ASP A 477 -13.35 15.05 -29.23
N GLY A 478 -12.50 16.00 -29.63
CA GLY A 478 -12.54 16.68 -30.93
C GLY A 478 -13.67 17.70 -31.09
N THR A 479 -14.58 17.85 -30.12
CA THR A 479 -15.74 18.75 -30.24
C THR A 479 -15.37 20.23 -30.27
N LEU A 480 -14.21 20.61 -29.72
CA LEU A 480 -13.76 22.01 -29.71
C LEU A 480 -13.45 22.52 -31.12
N HIS A 481 -12.78 21.72 -31.96
CA HIS A 481 -12.29 22.14 -33.29
C HIS A 481 -12.81 21.28 -34.44
N GLY A 482 -13.80 20.41 -34.21
CA GLY A 482 -14.42 19.60 -35.26
C GLY A 482 -13.63 18.36 -35.68
N HIS A 483 -12.73 17.85 -34.84
CA HIS A 483 -11.93 16.63 -35.06
C HIS A 483 -12.63 15.35 -34.60
N THR A 484 -13.97 15.35 -34.55
CA THR A 484 -14.76 14.21 -34.04
C THR A 484 -14.66 12.95 -34.90
N ASP A 485 -14.07 13.04 -36.09
CA ASP A 485 -13.79 11.91 -36.99
C ASP A 485 -12.67 11.00 -36.45
N MET A 486 -11.69 11.58 -35.76
CA MET A 486 -10.53 10.85 -35.22
C MET A 486 -10.02 11.52 -33.93
N THR A 487 -10.27 10.86 -32.80
CA THR A 487 -9.96 11.35 -31.44
C THR A 487 -9.18 10.29 -30.66
N SER A 488 -8.26 10.67 -29.79
CA SER A 488 -7.50 9.68 -29.02
C SER A 488 -7.12 10.14 -27.61
N MET A 489 -7.11 9.19 -26.68
CA MET A 489 -6.56 9.31 -25.33
C MET A 489 -5.64 8.11 -25.07
N THR A 490 -4.46 8.38 -24.51
CA THR A 490 -3.42 7.37 -24.29
C THR A 490 -3.04 7.31 -22.81
N GLY A 491 -2.86 6.10 -22.29
CA GLY A 491 -2.36 5.84 -20.93
C GLY A 491 -1.10 4.98 -20.97
N VAL A 492 0.00 5.44 -20.39
CA VAL A 492 1.21 4.62 -20.20
C VAL A 492 0.90 3.54 -19.15
N SER A 493 0.86 2.30 -19.62
CA SER A 493 0.35 1.14 -18.88
C SER A 493 1.16 0.84 -17.62
N ASN A 494 0.49 0.39 -16.56
CA ASN A 494 1.10 -0.09 -15.32
C ASN A 494 1.12 -1.62 -15.21
N ILE A 495 0.91 -2.33 -16.32
CA ILE A 495 0.85 -3.79 -16.32
C ILE A 495 2.24 -4.43 -16.38
N GLY A 496 2.36 -5.63 -15.81
CA GLY A 496 3.58 -6.42 -15.81
C GLY A 496 3.29 -7.90 -15.59
N SER A 497 4.32 -8.65 -15.20
CA SER A 497 4.23 -10.10 -15.04
C SER A 497 3.61 -10.56 -13.71
N ALA A 498 3.28 -9.66 -12.78
CA ALA A 498 2.64 -9.97 -11.50
C ALA A 498 1.28 -10.66 -11.69
N THR A 499 0.86 -11.49 -10.73
CA THR A 499 -0.43 -12.21 -10.77
C THR A 499 -1.62 -11.26 -10.91
N ASN A 500 -1.60 -10.15 -10.17
CA ASN A 500 -2.62 -9.10 -10.20
C ASN A 500 -2.43 -8.09 -11.36
N LEU A 501 -1.49 -8.37 -12.26
CA LEU A 501 -1.00 -7.56 -13.38
C LEU A 501 -0.40 -6.18 -13.05
N THR A 502 -0.73 -5.53 -11.94
CA THR A 502 -0.33 -4.14 -11.65
C THR A 502 0.68 -4.00 -10.52
N GLY A 503 1.10 -5.10 -9.89
CA GLY A 503 1.99 -5.12 -8.73
C GLY A 503 1.25 -4.72 -7.45
N HIS A 504 0.82 -3.47 -7.34
CA HIS A 504 -0.04 -3.01 -6.24
C HIS A 504 -1.52 -3.31 -6.55
N PRO A 505 -2.32 -3.85 -5.61
CA PRO A 505 -3.76 -4.03 -5.80
C PRO A 505 -4.51 -2.75 -6.22
N PHE A 506 -4.18 -1.60 -5.64
CA PHE A 506 -4.76 -0.30 -6.01
C PHE A 506 -4.26 0.23 -7.36
N GLY A 507 -3.19 -0.34 -7.93
CA GLY A 507 -2.78 -0.06 -9.30
C GLY A 507 -3.85 -0.44 -10.32
N GLN A 508 -4.71 -1.42 -10.01
CA GLN A 508 -5.85 -1.80 -10.85
C GLN A 508 -6.89 -0.68 -10.93
N ALA A 509 -7.08 0.09 -9.85
CA ALA A 509 -8.01 1.21 -9.83
C ALA A 509 -7.62 2.29 -10.84
N ASN A 510 -6.32 2.52 -11.04
CA ASN A 510 -5.81 3.49 -12.01
C ASN A 510 -6.03 3.04 -13.45
N TRP A 511 -5.78 1.76 -13.75
CA TRP A 511 -6.09 1.19 -15.07
C TRP A 511 -7.59 1.23 -15.36
N PHE A 512 -8.42 0.80 -14.40
CA PHE A 512 -9.87 0.89 -14.50
C PHE A 512 -10.32 2.33 -14.77
N ALA A 513 -9.83 3.29 -13.98
CA ALA A 513 -10.19 4.69 -14.11
C ALA A 513 -9.79 5.29 -15.47
N PHE A 514 -8.62 4.93 -15.98
CA PHE A 514 -8.18 5.38 -17.30
C PHE A 514 -9.17 4.92 -18.37
N GLY A 515 -9.55 3.65 -18.38
CA GLY A 515 -10.52 3.14 -19.35
C GLY A 515 -11.88 3.84 -19.26
N ARG A 516 -12.39 4.03 -18.03
CA ARG A 516 -13.66 4.74 -17.80
C ARG A 516 -13.61 6.20 -18.30
N MET A 517 -12.53 6.92 -18.04
CA MET A 517 -12.36 8.31 -18.50
C MET A 517 -12.05 8.42 -20.00
N ALA A 518 -11.37 7.44 -20.58
CA ALA A 518 -11.18 7.37 -22.03
C ALA A 518 -12.51 7.07 -22.75
N TRP A 519 -13.42 6.33 -22.12
CA TRP A 519 -14.80 6.20 -22.60
C TRP A 519 -15.57 7.51 -22.47
N ASP A 520 -15.63 8.07 -21.26
CA ASP A 520 -16.28 9.36 -21.00
C ASP A 520 -15.48 10.18 -19.98
N TRP A 521 -14.77 11.20 -20.47
CA TRP A 521 -13.92 12.08 -19.68
C TRP A 521 -14.70 12.96 -18.69
N THR A 522 -16.03 13.06 -18.83
CA THR A 522 -16.88 13.88 -17.95
C THR A 522 -17.23 13.17 -16.65
N LEU A 523 -17.00 11.85 -16.55
CA LEU A 523 -17.16 11.09 -15.32
C LEU A 523 -16.33 11.69 -14.18
N THR A 524 -16.75 11.44 -12.95
CA THR A 524 -16.02 11.88 -11.76
C THR A 524 -15.12 10.77 -11.23
N SER A 525 -13.98 11.14 -10.68
CA SER A 525 -13.06 10.21 -10.02
C SER A 525 -13.76 9.46 -8.89
N LYS A 526 -14.64 10.14 -8.15
CA LYS A 526 -15.42 9.56 -7.05
C LYS A 526 -16.38 8.47 -7.52
N SER A 527 -17.12 8.70 -8.61
CA SER A 527 -18.03 7.70 -9.17
C SER A 527 -17.29 6.49 -9.72
N ILE A 528 -16.13 6.70 -10.34
CA ILE A 528 -15.28 5.62 -10.87
C ILE A 528 -14.70 4.79 -9.73
N ALA A 529 -14.25 5.43 -8.64
CA ALA A 529 -13.79 4.74 -7.45
C ALA A 529 -14.91 3.90 -6.82
N ASP A 530 -16.15 4.41 -6.72
CA ASP A 530 -17.30 3.65 -6.21
C ASP A 530 -17.53 2.36 -7.01
N ASP A 531 -17.56 2.45 -8.35
CA ASP A 531 -17.71 1.29 -9.23
C ASP A 531 -16.58 0.27 -8.99
N TRP A 532 -15.32 0.73 -9.05
CA TRP A 532 -14.16 -0.15 -8.88
C TRP A 532 -14.13 -0.83 -7.51
N ILE A 533 -14.40 -0.10 -6.43
CA ILE A 533 -14.36 -0.65 -5.07
C ILE A 533 -15.42 -1.76 -4.91
N ARG A 534 -16.63 -1.54 -5.44
CA ARG A 534 -17.70 -2.53 -5.40
C ARG A 534 -17.37 -3.79 -6.20
N MET A 535 -16.73 -3.61 -7.34
CA MET A 535 -16.31 -4.70 -8.21
C MET A 535 -15.11 -5.47 -7.65
N THR A 536 -14.17 -4.80 -6.98
CA THR A 536 -12.89 -5.39 -6.54
C THR A 536 -12.88 -5.86 -5.09
N TRP A 537 -13.60 -5.18 -4.19
CA TRP A 537 -13.53 -5.43 -2.75
C TRP A 537 -14.87 -5.91 -2.20
N SER A 538 -15.83 -5.01 -2.04
CA SER A 538 -17.11 -5.31 -1.38
C SER A 538 -18.18 -4.27 -1.75
N ASN A 539 -19.45 -4.68 -1.66
CA ASN A 539 -20.59 -3.76 -1.74
C ASN A 539 -21.03 -3.22 -0.38
N ASP A 540 -20.43 -3.68 0.71
CA ASP A 540 -20.65 -3.17 2.06
C ASP A 540 -20.37 -1.65 2.12
N PRO A 541 -21.33 -0.82 2.56
CA PRO A 541 -21.16 0.63 2.58
C PRO A 541 -19.97 1.12 3.41
N TYR A 542 -19.66 0.46 4.53
CA TYR A 542 -18.53 0.82 5.38
C TYR A 542 -17.19 0.57 4.69
N VAL A 543 -17.05 -0.59 4.02
CA VAL A 543 -15.87 -0.89 3.20
C VAL A 543 -15.75 0.11 2.04
N VAL A 544 -16.84 0.32 1.30
CA VAL A 544 -16.87 1.21 0.14
C VAL A 544 -16.46 2.63 0.53
N ASP A 545 -17.05 3.21 1.56
CA ASP A 545 -16.77 4.59 1.95
C ASP A 545 -15.41 4.76 2.63
N THR A 546 -14.89 3.72 3.28
CA THR A 546 -13.53 3.76 3.86
C THR A 546 -12.46 3.71 2.78
N ILE A 547 -12.53 2.75 1.84
CA ILE A 547 -11.57 2.66 0.74
C ILE A 547 -11.65 3.89 -0.18
N LYS A 548 -12.87 4.37 -0.47
CA LYS A 548 -13.08 5.57 -1.30
C LYS A 548 -12.45 6.80 -0.66
N ARG A 549 -12.57 6.96 0.66
CA ARG A 549 -11.88 8.03 1.39
C ARG A 549 -10.37 7.92 1.20
N MET A 550 -9.78 6.76 1.47
CA MET A 550 -8.34 6.53 1.28
C MET A 550 -7.88 6.95 -0.13
N MET A 551 -8.57 6.45 -1.17
CA MET A 551 -8.24 6.70 -2.57
C MET A 551 -8.26 8.19 -2.95
N MET A 552 -9.33 8.91 -2.65
CA MET A 552 -9.51 10.27 -3.20
C MET A 552 -8.50 11.30 -2.67
N GLY A 553 -8.05 11.20 -1.41
CA GLY A 553 -7.02 12.10 -0.87
C GLY A 553 -5.59 11.61 -1.10
N SER A 554 -5.39 10.37 -1.58
CA SER A 554 -4.06 9.77 -1.73
C SER A 554 -3.12 10.53 -2.67
N ARG A 555 -3.64 11.03 -3.81
CA ARG A 555 -2.87 11.89 -4.72
C ARG A 555 -2.41 13.16 -4.06
N GLU A 556 -3.30 13.81 -3.31
CA GLU A 556 -2.97 15.10 -2.72
C GLU A 556 -2.02 14.96 -1.53
N ALA A 557 -2.13 13.86 -0.78
CA ALA A 557 -1.12 13.47 0.20
C ALA A 557 0.27 13.38 -0.44
N LEU A 558 0.36 12.71 -1.60
CA LEU A 558 1.61 12.57 -2.35
C LEU A 558 2.17 13.91 -2.84
N VAL A 559 1.33 14.78 -3.42
CA VAL A 559 1.76 16.15 -3.78
C VAL A 559 2.29 16.88 -2.54
N ASN A 560 1.60 16.76 -1.41
CA ASN A 560 1.95 17.43 -0.18
C ASN A 560 3.31 17.01 0.39
N TYR A 561 3.60 15.72 0.49
CA TYR A 561 4.89 15.25 1.01
C TYR A 561 6.02 15.21 -0.02
N GLN A 562 5.78 15.45 -1.32
CA GLN A 562 6.85 15.49 -2.34
C GLN A 562 7.11 16.89 -2.91
N GLU A 563 6.06 17.59 -3.35
CA GLU A 563 6.11 18.65 -4.35
C GLU A 563 5.04 19.74 -4.10
N SER A 564 4.92 20.16 -2.83
CA SER A 564 3.83 21.05 -2.45
C SER A 564 3.97 22.48 -3.02
N LEU A 565 2.84 23.19 -3.10
CA LEU A 565 2.73 24.61 -3.49
C LEU A 565 3.29 24.95 -4.89
N GLY A 566 3.30 23.98 -5.79
CA GLY A 566 3.76 24.13 -7.17
C GLY A 566 5.25 23.83 -7.36
N LEU A 567 5.94 23.30 -6.35
CA LEU A 567 7.22 22.63 -6.61
C LEU A 567 6.99 21.46 -7.57
N VAL A 568 8.00 21.14 -8.38
CA VAL A 568 7.96 20.01 -9.31
C VAL A 568 9.34 19.38 -9.42
N HIS A 569 9.41 18.11 -9.78
CA HIS A 569 10.64 17.37 -10.06
C HIS A 569 11.58 17.30 -8.84
N GLN A 570 11.06 16.99 -7.65
CA GLN A 570 11.88 16.91 -6.42
C GLN A 570 12.43 15.50 -6.13
N GLN A 571 12.27 14.57 -7.07
CA GLN A 571 12.78 13.20 -6.98
C GLN A 571 14.28 13.14 -7.26
N ARG A 572 14.92 12.11 -6.71
CA ARG A 572 16.27 11.68 -7.07
C ARG A 572 16.30 11.23 -8.53
N GLN A 573 17.25 11.75 -9.29
CA GLN A 573 17.31 11.54 -10.74
C GLN A 573 17.64 10.10 -11.14
N SER A 574 18.30 9.32 -10.26
CA SER A 574 18.71 7.95 -10.60
C SER A 574 17.54 6.96 -10.72
N ASP A 575 16.45 7.18 -9.99
CA ASP A 575 15.35 6.21 -9.89
C ASP A 575 13.95 6.80 -9.86
N HIS A 576 13.80 8.11 -9.62
CA HIS A 576 12.53 8.83 -9.52
C HIS A 576 11.67 8.40 -8.31
N TYR A 577 12.25 7.73 -7.32
CA TYR A 577 11.52 7.19 -6.17
C TYR A 577 11.66 8.04 -4.90
N GLY A 578 12.90 8.28 -4.48
CA GLY A 578 13.20 9.01 -3.24
C GLY A 578 13.38 10.51 -3.46
N PRO A 579 13.43 11.31 -2.38
CA PRO A 579 13.71 12.74 -2.47
C PRO A 579 15.12 12.99 -2.99
N GLY A 580 15.26 13.95 -3.90
CA GLY A 580 16.53 14.47 -4.42
C GLY A 580 16.59 16.00 -4.51
N PRO A 581 16.06 16.78 -3.55
CA PRO A 581 15.86 18.23 -3.70
C PRO A 581 17.16 19.03 -3.84
N SER A 582 18.28 18.46 -3.37
CA SER A 582 19.61 19.07 -3.45
C SER A 582 20.36 18.75 -4.75
N GLU A 583 19.85 17.81 -5.56
CA GLU A 583 20.57 17.31 -6.71
C GLU A 583 20.74 18.39 -7.79
N ILE A 584 21.96 18.46 -8.29
CA ILE A 584 22.39 19.33 -9.38
C ILE A 584 23.05 18.48 -10.45
N SER A 585 22.94 18.92 -11.70
CA SER A 585 23.58 18.22 -12.80
C SER A 585 25.09 18.28 -12.72
N THR A 586 25.72 17.15 -13.01
CA THR A 586 27.16 17.04 -13.27
C THR A 586 27.47 17.01 -14.77
N GLY A 587 26.45 17.12 -15.64
CA GLY A 587 26.55 16.99 -17.10
C GLY A 587 25.83 18.11 -17.88
N SER A 588 25.48 17.83 -19.13
CA SER A 588 24.91 18.82 -20.07
C SER A 588 23.41 19.08 -19.94
N ASN A 589 22.71 18.31 -19.10
CA ASN A 589 21.25 18.38 -18.94
C ASN A 589 20.90 18.85 -17.52
N PRO A 590 21.00 20.16 -17.23
CA PRO A 590 20.71 20.70 -15.91
C PRO A 590 19.23 20.62 -15.54
N ASP A 591 18.35 20.59 -16.54
CA ASP A 591 16.90 20.48 -16.44
C ASP A 591 16.39 19.05 -16.14
N TRP A 592 17.29 18.12 -15.84
CA TRP A 592 16.97 16.78 -15.32
C TRP A 592 17.10 16.70 -13.79
N TYR A 593 17.39 17.80 -13.10
CA TYR A 593 17.74 17.77 -11.69
C TYR A 593 16.87 18.72 -10.88
N ALA A 594 16.52 18.32 -9.66
CA ALA A 594 15.53 19.00 -8.84
C ALA A 594 15.81 20.49 -8.59
N ARG A 595 17.08 20.84 -8.34
CA ARG A 595 17.47 22.23 -8.04
C ARG A 595 17.27 23.18 -9.23
N TRP A 596 17.20 22.66 -10.46
CA TRP A 596 16.85 23.46 -11.63
C TRP A 596 15.43 24.02 -11.53
N TYR A 597 14.51 23.27 -10.93
CA TYR A 597 13.10 23.66 -10.79
C TYR A 597 12.85 24.42 -9.50
N SER A 598 13.38 23.93 -8.37
CA SER A 598 13.18 24.58 -7.08
C SER A 598 13.91 25.91 -6.96
N ARG A 599 14.98 26.14 -7.74
CA ARG A 599 15.83 27.34 -7.69
C ARG A 599 16.18 27.75 -6.26
N ALA A 600 16.35 26.76 -5.36
CA ALA A 600 16.46 27.03 -3.94
C ALA A 600 17.67 27.92 -3.63
N ASP A 601 17.39 29.04 -2.96
CA ASP A 601 18.35 30.02 -2.47
C ASP A 601 17.84 30.66 -1.16
N SER A 602 18.60 31.61 -0.60
CA SER A 602 18.24 32.24 0.69
C SER A 602 17.01 33.17 0.64
N VAL A 603 16.48 33.45 -0.54
CA VAL A 603 15.29 34.30 -0.71
C VAL A 603 14.03 33.43 -0.72
N GLY A 604 14.04 32.33 -1.49
CA GLY A 604 12.83 31.56 -1.72
C GLY A 604 13.01 30.28 -2.53
N LEU A 605 11.87 29.75 -3.01
CA LEU A 605 11.80 28.57 -3.87
C LEU A 605 10.92 28.84 -5.09
N GLY A 606 11.13 28.08 -6.16
CA GLY A 606 10.34 28.10 -7.38
C GLY A 606 11.01 28.86 -8.53
N TYR A 607 10.39 28.83 -9.71
CA TYR A 607 10.94 29.40 -10.94
C TYR A 607 10.04 30.52 -11.43
N ASP A 608 10.58 31.75 -11.57
CA ASP A 608 9.86 32.84 -12.22
C ASP A 608 9.58 32.57 -13.70
N ARG A 609 8.32 32.24 -13.99
CA ARG A 609 7.75 31.96 -15.30
C ARG A 609 6.67 32.97 -15.69
N SER A 610 6.53 34.04 -14.90
CA SER A 610 5.74 35.21 -15.25
C SER A 610 6.35 35.96 -16.44
N SER A 611 5.70 37.03 -16.88
CA SER A 611 6.21 37.94 -17.91
C SER A 611 7.54 38.60 -17.57
N ASN A 612 7.96 38.59 -16.30
CA ASN A 612 9.25 39.12 -15.86
C ASN A 612 10.37 38.06 -15.85
N GLY A 613 10.02 36.77 -15.94
CA GLY A 613 10.94 35.64 -15.92
C GLY A 613 11.04 34.94 -17.28
N SER A 614 10.85 33.61 -17.32
CA SER A 614 10.91 32.84 -18.58
C SER A 614 9.76 33.14 -19.55
N ASN A 615 8.71 33.83 -19.06
CA ASN A 615 7.48 34.15 -19.77
C ASN A 615 6.76 32.90 -20.32
N PHE A 616 6.80 31.78 -19.58
CA PHE A 616 6.00 30.59 -19.90
C PHE A 616 4.49 30.85 -19.70
N ALA A 617 4.10 31.72 -18.76
CA ALA A 617 2.71 32.11 -18.55
C ALA A 617 2.02 32.63 -19.82
N SER A 618 2.76 33.31 -20.72
CA SER A 618 2.18 33.84 -21.96
C SER A 618 1.92 32.81 -23.05
N LEU A 619 2.25 31.53 -22.82
CA LEU A 619 1.89 30.45 -23.75
C LEU A 619 0.42 30.03 -23.65
N TYR A 620 -0.25 30.39 -22.56
CA TYR A 620 -1.67 30.14 -22.35
C TYR A 620 -2.56 31.25 -22.95
N ALA A 621 -3.87 31.00 -23.04
CA ALA A 621 -4.85 32.00 -23.44
C ALA A 621 -4.81 33.24 -22.51
N PRO A 622 -5.20 34.44 -23.00
CA PRO A 622 -5.06 35.70 -22.25
C PRO A 622 -5.63 35.69 -20.82
N GLU A 623 -6.74 34.98 -20.59
CA GLU A 623 -7.40 34.83 -19.29
C GLU A 623 -6.48 34.11 -18.29
N LEU A 624 -5.92 32.98 -18.70
CA LEU A 624 -4.99 32.19 -17.89
C LEU A 624 -3.63 32.88 -17.76
N ALA A 625 -3.12 33.46 -18.85
CA ALA A 625 -1.89 34.23 -18.81
C ALA A 625 -2.00 35.40 -17.81
N THR A 626 -3.14 36.08 -17.76
CA THR A 626 -3.38 37.14 -16.76
C THR A 626 -3.39 36.57 -15.34
N MET A 627 -4.09 35.45 -15.12
CA MET A 627 -4.13 34.77 -13.82
C MET A 627 -2.74 34.33 -13.34
N PHE A 628 -1.94 33.73 -14.23
CA PHE A 628 -0.61 33.24 -13.92
C PHE A 628 0.44 34.35 -13.82
N ASN A 629 0.19 35.56 -14.34
CA ASN A 629 1.09 36.72 -14.27
C ASN A 629 0.91 37.60 -13.01
N SER A 630 0.15 37.16 -12.01
CA SER A 630 0.19 37.74 -10.66
C SER A 630 0.25 36.65 -9.58
N MET A 631 1.14 36.82 -8.58
CA MET A 631 1.21 35.93 -7.40
C MET A 631 -0.09 35.93 -6.57
N GLU A 632 -0.87 37.02 -6.61
CA GLU A 632 -2.14 37.13 -5.89
C GLU A 632 -3.24 36.26 -6.53
N THR A 633 -3.26 36.22 -7.87
CA THR A 633 -4.28 35.50 -8.64
C THR A 633 -3.84 34.09 -9.03
N CYS A 634 -2.54 33.80 -9.05
CA CYS A 634 -2.01 32.48 -9.32
C CYS A 634 -2.54 31.48 -8.26
N PRO A 635 -3.04 30.30 -8.66
CA PRO A 635 -3.41 29.25 -7.72
C PRO A 635 -2.22 28.85 -6.83
N GLU A 636 -2.43 28.74 -5.51
CA GLU A 636 -1.34 28.46 -4.56
C GLU A 636 -0.70 27.08 -4.77
N ASN A 637 -1.44 26.12 -5.34
CA ASN A 637 -0.90 24.81 -5.76
C ASN A 637 -0.02 24.86 -7.02
N LEU A 638 0.09 26.01 -7.69
CA LEU A 638 0.95 26.22 -8.86
C LEU A 638 1.92 27.39 -8.64
N LEU A 639 1.96 27.97 -7.45
CA LEU A 639 2.64 29.24 -7.20
C LEU A 639 4.15 29.13 -7.44
N ALA A 640 4.83 28.14 -6.86
CA ALA A 640 6.27 27.91 -7.05
C ALA A 640 6.62 27.40 -8.47
N LEU A 641 5.61 26.98 -9.26
CA LEU A 641 5.80 26.66 -10.66
C LEU A 641 5.87 27.95 -11.50
N PHE A 642 5.10 28.98 -11.15
CA PHE A 642 5.08 30.24 -11.89
C PHE A 642 5.98 31.34 -11.33
N TYR A 643 6.41 31.21 -10.08
CA TYR A 643 7.17 32.23 -9.37
C TYR A 643 8.34 31.65 -8.58
N HIS A 644 9.38 32.46 -8.43
CA HIS A 644 10.32 32.29 -7.33
C HIS A 644 9.75 33.01 -6.10
N VAL A 645 9.15 32.25 -5.20
CA VAL A 645 8.33 32.72 -4.07
C VAL A 645 9.20 32.96 -2.85
N PRO A 646 9.23 34.18 -2.28
CA PRO A 646 9.95 34.45 -1.04
C PRO A 646 9.42 33.59 0.12
N PHE A 647 10.29 33.08 0.98
CA PHE A 647 9.87 32.28 2.16
C PHE A 647 8.90 33.03 3.09
N THR A 648 8.97 34.37 3.10
CA THR A 648 8.14 35.27 3.91
C THR A 648 6.85 35.71 3.22
N TYR A 649 6.60 35.30 1.97
CA TYR A 649 5.37 35.63 1.25
C TYR A 649 4.15 35.15 2.04
N THR A 650 3.15 36.01 2.22
CA THR A 650 1.94 35.67 2.97
C THR A 650 0.94 34.97 2.05
N MET A 651 0.67 33.71 2.34
CA MET A 651 -0.32 32.87 1.67
C MET A 651 -1.75 33.33 2.02
N LYS A 652 -2.75 32.85 1.28
CA LYS A 652 -4.18 33.14 1.53
C LYS A 652 -4.64 32.70 2.91
N SER A 653 -3.97 31.70 3.50
CA SER A 653 -4.16 31.26 4.88
C SER A 653 -3.72 32.28 5.93
N GLY A 654 -2.96 33.31 5.54
CA GLY A 654 -2.29 34.25 6.45
C GLY A 654 -0.93 33.77 6.97
N ARG A 655 -0.54 32.52 6.67
CA ARG A 655 0.80 31.97 7.00
C ARG A 655 1.83 32.41 5.97
N THR A 656 3.12 32.29 6.31
CA THR A 656 4.18 32.49 5.31
C THR A 656 4.30 31.27 4.40
N PHE A 657 4.87 31.44 3.20
CA PHE A 657 5.14 30.34 2.27
C PHE A 657 5.96 29.22 2.91
N TRP A 658 6.97 29.56 3.74
CA TRP A 658 7.74 28.57 4.51
C TRP A 658 6.88 27.75 5.49
N ASP A 659 6.04 28.42 6.29
CA ASP A 659 5.17 27.77 7.27
C ASP A 659 4.14 26.87 6.56
N GLU A 660 3.54 27.35 5.47
CA GLU A 660 2.61 26.58 4.63
C GLU A 660 3.28 25.34 4.02
N LEU A 661 4.50 25.49 3.49
CA LEU A 661 5.28 24.41 2.91
C LEU A 661 5.54 23.31 3.96
N CYS A 662 6.11 23.66 5.11
CA CYS A 662 6.39 22.71 6.18
C CYS A 662 5.14 21.93 6.62
N ARG A 663 4.02 22.63 6.78
CA ARG A 663 2.74 22.03 7.18
C ARG A 663 2.18 21.10 6.13
N ASN A 664 2.24 21.46 4.84
CA ASN A 664 1.80 20.58 3.76
C ASN A 664 2.60 19.27 3.76
N TYR A 665 3.93 19.33 3.84
CA TYR A 665 4.75 18.12 3.90
C TYR A 665 4.36 17.23 5.09
N GLN A 666 4.11 17.81 6.27
CA GLN A 666 3.66 17.07 7.45
C GLN A 666 2.27 16.45 7.26
N ILE A 667 1.32 17.18 6.68
CA ILE A 667 -0.05 16.72 6.45
C ILE A 667 -0.10 15.58 5.42
N GLY A 668 0.79 15.62 4.42
CA GLY A 668 0.95 14.51 3.48
C GLY A 668 1.29 13.20 4.20
N VAL A 669 2.22 13.23 5.16
CA VAL A 669 2.59 12.05 5.98
C VAL A 669 1.40 11.57 6.82
N HIS A 670 0.75 12.47 7.53
CA HIS A 670 -0.39 12.15 8.40
C HIS A 670 -1.57 11.53 7.65
N TYR A 671 -1.81 11.95 6.41
CA TYR A 671 -2.83 11.30 5.60
C TYR A 671 -2.50 9.83 5.33
N VAL A 672 -1.23 9.49 5.08
CA VAL A 672 -0.79 8.10 4.91
C VAL A 672 -0.91 7.32 6.23
N THR A 673 -0.56 7.93 7.37
CA THR A 673 -0.81 7.35 8.70
C THR A 673 -2.28 7.01 8.90
N ASN A 674 -3.19 7.93 8.54
CA ASN A 674 -4.62 7.70 8.63
C ASN A 674 -5.10 6.62 7.62
N MET A 675 -4.51 6.53 6.42
CA MET A 675 -4.79 5.42 5.51
C MET A 675 -4.47 4.06 6.13
N ARG A 676 -3.39 3.95 6.93
CA ARG A 676 -3.07 2.71 7.66
C ARG A 676 -4.17 2.36 8.66
N ALA A 677 -4.58 3.31 9.50
CA ALA A 677 -5.64 3.10 10.48
C ALA A 677 -6.99 2.75 9.83
N GLN A 678 -7.32 3.42 8.72
CA GLN A 678 -8.51 3.13 7.91
C GLN A 678 -8.44 1.72 7.33
N TRP A 679 -7.30 1.32 6.75
CA TRP A 679 -7.13 -0.02 6.22
C TRP A 679 -7.22 -1.07 7.31
N ASP A 680 -6.54 -0.89 8.45
CA ASP A 680 -6.56 -1.81 9.59
C ASP A 680 -8.00 -2.06 10.08
N SER A 681 -8.86 -1.04 10.07
CA SER A 681 -10.28 -1.18 10.43
C SER A 681 -11.09 -2.08 9.50
N LEU A 682 -10.56 -2.42 8.32
CA LEU A 682 -11.18 -3.28 7.33
C LEU A 682 -10.76 -4.75 7.45
N GLN A 683 -9.88 -5.11 8.41
CA GLN A 683 -9.41 -6.49 8.58
C GLN A 683 -10.53 -7.54 8.63
N PRO A 684 -11.67 -7.32 9.31
CA PRO A 684 -12.76 -8.30 9.34
C PRO A 684 -13.54 -8.43 8.02
N TYR A 685 -13.34 -7.53 7.06
CA TYR A 685 -14.18 -7.40 5.87
C TYR A 685 -13.44 -7.70 4.56
N ILE A 686 -12.13 -7.82 4.58
CA ILE A 686 -11.25 -8.03 3.42
C ILE A 686 -10.52 -9.36 3.61
N ASP A 687 -10.26 -10.06 2.52
CA ASP A 687 -9.53 -11.32 2.55
C ASP A 687 -8.11 -11.12 3.06
N ASN A 688 -7.58 -12.13 3.73
CA ASN A 688 -6.34 -12.01 4.49
C ASN A 688 -5.13 -11.74 3.59
N ALA A 689 -5.08 -12.37 2.42
CA ALA A 689 -4.01 -12.20 1.44
C ALA A 689 -3.87 -10.74 0.97
N ARG A 690 -4.94 -10.15 0.41
CA ARG A 690 -4.90 -8.75 -0.07
C ARG A 690 -4.85 -7.76 1.08
N PHE A 691 -5.51 -8.04 2.20
CA PHE A 691 -5.42 -7.21 3.41
C PHE A 691 -3.97 -7.05 3.85
N THR A 692 -3.23 -8.16 3.97
CA THR A 692 -1.84 -8.16 4.43
C THR A 692 -0.91 -7.47 3.44
N ASP A 693 -1.06 -7.71 2.13
CA ASP A 693 -0.24 -7.04 1.10
C ASP A 693 -0.40 -5.51 1.15
N VAL A 694 -1.64 -5.02 1.16
CA VAL A 694 -1.90 -3.57 1.23
C VAL A 694 -1.43 -2.97 2.55
N LYS A 695 -1.64 -3.65 3.69
CA LYS A 695 -1.17 -3.20 5.01
C LYS A 695 0.34 -2.97 5.03
N ASN A 696 1.10 -3.93 4.49
CA ASN A 696 2.57 -3.82 4.42
C ASN A 696 3.02 -2.72 3.47
N ARG A 697 2.34 -2.52 2.34
CA ARG A 697 2.63 -1.43 1.40
C ARG A 697 2.34 -0.06 2.00
N LEU A 698 1.24 0.11 2.73
CA LEU A 698 0.93 1.37 3.42
C LEU A 698 1.96 1.70 4.52
N ALA A 699 2.53 0.70 5.19
CA ALA A 699 3.63 0.92 6.13
C ALA A 699 4.92 1.41 5.41
N ASN A 700 5.24 0.83 4.24
CA ASN A 700 6.34 1.34 3.41
C ASN A 700 6.07 2.76 2.90
N HIS A 701 4.83 3.03 2.45
CA HIS A 701 4.40 4.34 1.98
C HIS A 701 4.56 5.41 3.06
N GLU A 702 4.12 5.15 4.29
CA GLU A 702 4.27 6.10 5.40
C GLU A 702 5.74 6.39 5.73
N ARG A 703 6.58 5.34 5.81
CA ARG A 703 8.02 5.50 6.02
C ARG A 703 8.63 6.39 4.95
N ASP A 704 8.32 6.12 3.68
CA ASP A 704 8.90 6.86 2.57
C ASP A 704 8.37 8.30 2.53
N ALA A 705 7.10 8.54 2.84
CA ALA A 705 6.53 9.88 2.99
C ALA A 705 7.25 10.68 4.08
N GLY A 706 7.58 10.05 5.21
CA GLY A 706 8.41 10.64 6.27
C GLY A 706 9.81 11.01 5.80
N ILE A 707 10.49 10.12 5.07
CA ILE A 707 11.82 10.39 4.47
C ILE A 707 11.75 11.58 3.51
N TRP A 708 10.72 11.62 2.67
CA TRP A 708 10.46 12.74 1.76
C TRP A 708 10.30 14.07 2.49
N ARG A 709 9.42 14.14 3.51
CA ARG A 709 9.25 15.31 4.39
C ARG A 709 10.58 15.74 4.99
N ASP A 710 11.28 14.83 5.68
CA ASP A 710 12.47 15.18 6.47
C ASP A 710 13.60 15.67 5.56
N THR A 711 13.79 15.03 4.40
CA THR A 711 14.83 15.40 3.43
C THR A 711 14.54 16.77 2.81
N CYS A 712 13.31 16.99 2.32
CA CYS A 712 12.93 18.25 1.68
C CYS A 712 12.94 19.41 2.67
N ILE A 713 12.32 19.26 3.85
CA ILE A 713 12.25 20.31 4.86
C ILE A 713 13.64 20.64 5.42
N SER A 714 14.50 19.65 5.66
CA SER A 714 15.88 19.91 6.10
C SER A 714 16.67 20.67 5.03
N TYR A 715 16.57 20.26 3.76
CA TYR A 715 17.27 20.94 2.66
C TYR A 715 16.78 22.38 2.48
N TYR A 716 15.47 22.60 2.36
CA TYR A 716 14.93 23.96 2.20
C TYR A 716 15.12 24.80 3.46
N GLY A 717 15.09 24.20 4.65
CA GLY A 717 15.38 24.86 5.93
C GLY A 717 16.80 25.41 6.01
N SER A 718 17.77 24.72 5.39
CA SER A 718 19.13 25.23 5.26
C SER A 718 19.23 26.50 4.41
N TRP A 719 18.25 26.75 3.54
CA TRP A 719 18.14 27.98 2.75
C TRP A 719 17.32 29.06 3.45
N SER A 720 16.15 28.70 3.99
CA SER A 720 15.25 29.66 4.63
C SER A 720 15.80 30.21 5.94
N GLN A 721 16.53 29.38 6.71
CA GLN A 721 16.97 29.68 8.08
C GLN A 721 15.80 30.05 9.02
N MET A 722 14.57 29.72 8.62
CA MET A 722 13.35 29.93 9.40
C MET A 722 13.05 28.67 10.22
N PRO A 723 12.51 28.81 11.46
CA PRO A 723 12.16 27.65 12.26
C PRO A 723 11.09 26.81 11.57
N VAL A 724 11.23 25.49 11.63
CA VAL A 724 10.17 24.58 11.23
C VAL A 724 9.02 24.76 12.22
N PRO A 725 7.78 25.04 11.77
CA PRO A 725 6.63 25.13 12.66
C PRO A 725 6.40 23.79 13.39
N PRO A 726 5.86 23.81 14.62
CA PRO A 726 5.48 22.58 15.30
C PRO A 726 4.43 21.83 14.48
N ASP A 727 4.40 20.50 14.62
CA ASP A 727 3.42 19.67 13.93
C ASP A 727 2.00 20.17 14.27
N PRO A 728 1.21 20.61 13.26
CA PRO A 728 -0.14 21.12 13.49
C PRO A 728 -1.06 20.11 14.19
N LEU A 729 -0.75 18.82 14.06
CA LEU A 729 -1.68 17.73 14.35
C LEU A 729 -1.43 17.08 15.71
N GLN A 730 -0.37 17.52 16.39
CA GLN A 730 -0.08 17.12 17.75
C GLN A 730 -0.79 18.02 18.77
N LEU A 731 -0.92 17.53 19.99
CA LEU A 731 -1.43 18.29 21.11
C LEU A 731 -0.37 19.25 21.65
N ARG A 732 -0.79 20.46 22.05
CA ARG A 732 0.00 21.36 22.90
C ARG A 732 -0.15 21.00 24.37
N ASN A 733 -1.34 20.53 24.75
CA ASN A 733 -1.66 20.14 26.11
C ASN A 733 -2.49 18.86 26.10
N LEU A 734 -2.13 17.90 26.95
CA LEU A 734 -2.93 16.75 27.32
C LEU A 734 -3.02 16.75 28.85
N MET A 735 -4.23 16.81 29.36
CA MET A 735 -4.50 17.07 30.76
C MET A 735 -5.39 15.99 31.37
N ILE A 736 -5.10 15.62 32.61
CA ILE A 736 -5.92 14.75 33.46
C ILE A 736 -6.40 15.57 34.66
N ASP A 737 -7.71 15.62 34.86
CA ASP A 737 -8.36 16.40 35.92
C ASP A 737 -7.92 17.89 35.94
N GLY A 738 -7.62 18.43 34.75
CA GLY A 738 -7.18 19.82 34.56
C GLY A 738 -5.69 20.08 34.78
N ASN A 739 -4.89 19.06 35.12
CA ASN A 739 -3.43 19.16 35.22
C ASN A 739 -2.77 18.51 34.02
N GLN A 740 -1.67 19.08 33.53
CA GLN A 740 -0.88 18.47 32.44
C GLN A 740 -0.43 17.06 32.85
N ILE A 741 -0.52 16.09 31.94
CA ILE A 741 0.00 14.75 32.18
C ILE A 741 1.53 14.78 32.36
N ASP A 742 2.05 14.05 33.34
CA ASP A 742 3.48 13.99 33.62
C ASP A 742 4.24 13.40 32.42
N GLY A 743 5.36 14.01 32.06
CA GLY A 743 6.16 13.59 30.89
C GLY A 743 5.46 13.79 29.55
N PHE A 744 4.48 14.71 29.47
CA PHE A 744 3.82 15.00 28.20
C PHE A 744 4.80 15.43 27.12
N GLU A 745 4.79 14.68 26.02
CA GLU A 745 5.51 15.02 24.80
C GLU A 745 4.52 14.97 23.63
N PRO A 746 4.41 16.02 22.79
CA PRO A 746 3.45 16.08 21.69
C PRO A 746 3.48 14.87 20.73
N GLY A 747 4.64 14.22 20.58
CA GLY A 747 4.85 13.04 19.73
C GLY A 747 4.63 11.69 20.42
N VAL A 748 4.28 11.66 21.70
CA VAL A 748 3.88 10.43 22.41
C VAL A 748 2.37 10.32 22.36
N TYR A 749 1.88 9.24 21.76
CA TYR A 749 0.44 9.01 21.55
C TYR A 749 -0.16 8.10 22.61
N ASP A 750 0.63 7.32 23.34
CA ASP A 750 0.14 6.39 24.36
C ASP A 750 0.70 6.76 25.73
N TYR A 751 -0.21 6.96 26.68
CA TYR A 751 0.13 7.28 28.07
C TYR A 751 -0.49 6.25 29.00
N THR A 752 0.23 5.94 30.09
CA THR A 752 -0.28 5.10 31.17
C THR A 752 -0.21 5.88 32.47
N VAL A 753 -1.34 6.00 33.16
CA VAL A 753 -1.45 6.64 34.47
C VAL A 753 -1.82 5.60 35.50
N GLY A 754 -0.88 5.34 36.41
CA GLY A 754 -0.98 4.30 37.43
C GLY A 754 -1.20 4.81 38.85
N GLY A 755 -1.37 3.87 39.79
CA GLY A 755 -1.56 4.15 41.21
C GLY A 755 -2.95 4.72 41.56
N LEU A 756 -3.92 4.56 40.65
CA LEU A 756 -5.27 5.09 40.83
C LEU A 756 -6.11 4.13 41.67
N THR A 757 -6.75 4.65 42.72
CA THR A 757 -7.65 3.86 43.59
C THR A 757 -8.96 4.60 43.82
N GLY A 758 -10.10 3.90 43.69
CA GLY A 758 -11.45 4.41 43.99
C GLY A 758 -12.36 4.63 42.77
N ASP A 759 -13.62 5.04 43.03
CA ASP A 759 -14.70 5.16 42.02
C ASP A 759 -14.58 6.41 41.11
N LYS A 760 -13.61 7.30 41.36
CA LYS A 760 -13.46 8.55 40.61
C LYS A 760 -12.60 8.30 39.37
N ILE A 761 -13.25 8.20 38.22
CA ILE A 761 -12.60 8.03 36.91
C ILE A 761 -11.99 9.37 36.46
N PRO A 762 -10.68 9.46 36.22
CA PRO A 762 -10.03 10.71 35.79
C PRO A 762 -10.60 11.23 34.47
N GLN A 763 -10.70 12.56 34.35
CA GLN A 763 -11.22 13.21 33.15
C GLN A 763 -10.09 13.75 32.28
N VAL A 764 -10.08 13.32 31.01
CA VAL A 764 -9.11 13.79 30.01
C VAL A 764 -9.60 15.05 29.32
N SER A 765 -8.73 16.04 29.17
CA SER A 765 -8.94 17.20 28.29
C SER A 765 -7.68 17.46 27.47
N ALA A 766 -7.82 18.07 26.29
CA ALA A 766 -6.72 18.24 25.36
C ALA A 766 -6.86 19.55 24.58
N VAL A 767 -5.72 20.13 24.20
CA VAL A 767 -5.65 21.33 23.35
C VAL A 767 -4.68 21.05 22.20
N PRO A 768 -5.11 21.17 20.94
CA PRO A 768 -4.23 20.96 19.78
C PRO A 768 -3.20 22.08 19.63
N ASN A 769 -2.09 21.79 18.96
CA ASN A 769 -1.07 22.78 18.59
C ASN A 769 -1.62 23.83 17.64
N ASP A 770 -2.36 23.39 16.62
CA ASP A 770 -3.04 24.30 15.70
C ASP A 770 -4.39 24.77 16.28
N PRO A 771 -4.62 26.09 16.43
CA PRO A 771 -5.90 26.60 16.93
C PRO A 771 -7.09 26.33 16.00
N ASN A 772 -6.85 25.93 14.74
CA ASN A 772 -7.89 25.54 13.79
C ASN A 772 -8.14 24.01 13.77
N ALA A 773 -7.38 23.24 14.55
CA ALA A 773 -7.67 21.83 14.77
C ALA A 773 -8.71 21.68 15.90
N THR A 774 -9.51 20.62 15.82
CA THR A 774 -10.50 20.24 16.82
C THR A 774 -10.13 18.91 17.47
N VAL A 775 -10.63 18.67 18.67
CA VAL A 775 -10.40 17.39 19.39
C VAL A 775 -11.72 16.77 19.80
N THR A 776 -11.87 15.47 19.61
CA THR A 776 -12.95 14.68 20.24
C THR A 776 -12.34 13.77 21.28
N ILE A 777 -12.99 13.65 22.44
CA ILE A 777 -12.47 12.84 23.55
C ILE A 777 -13.53 11.82 23.95
N THR A 778 -13.19 10.54 23.83
CA THR A 778 -13.93 9.44 24.46
C THR A 778 -13.33 9.22 25.84
N GLN A 779 -14.08 9.45 26.91
CA GLN A 779 -13.60 9.28 28.28
C GLN A 779 -13.57 7.80 28.68
N ALA A 780 -12.68 7.46 29.62
CA ALA A 780 -12.71 6.15 30.28
C ALA A 780 -14.01 5.98 31.09
N THR A 781 -14.48 4.74 31.17
CA THR A 781 -15.68 4.36 31.94
C THR A 781 -15.37 3.58 33.21
N GLY A 782 -14.09 3.31 33.51
CA GLY A 782 -13.64 2.56 34.68
C GLY A 782 -12.11 2.59 34.86
N ILE A 783 -11.63 1.97 35.95
CA ILE A 783 -10.21 1.68 36.20
C ILE A 783 -10.11 0.17 36.51
N PRO A 784 -9.35 -0.61 35.71
CA PRO A 784 -8.63 -0.19 34.52
C PRO A 784 -9.59 0.29 33.42
N GLY A 785 -9.15 1.24 32.61
CA GLY A 785 -9.96 1.77 31.52
C GLY A 785 -9.18 2.77 30.66
N GLN A 786 -9.77 3.14 29.53
CA GLN A 786 -9.06 3.89 28.49
C GLN A 786 -9.86 5.13 28.07
N ALA A 787 -9.18 6.27 28.01
CA ALA A 787 -9.66 7.45 27.30
C ALA A 787 -8.94 7.58 25.96
N VAL A 788 -9.64 8.06 24.93
CA VAL A 788 -9.11 8.24 23.57
C VAL A 788 -9.38 9.67 23.12
N VAL A 789 -8.33 10.43 22.83
CA VAL A 789 -8.39 11.77 22.24
C VAL A 789 -8.09 11.67 20.75
N LYS A 790 -8.98 12.15 19.89
CA LYS A 790 -8.76 12.21 18.45
C LYS A 790 -8.65 13.66 18.01
N VAL A 791 -7.60 13.99 17.28
CA VAL A 791 -7.38 15.33 16.71
C VAL A 791 -7.87 15.33 15.26
N TYR A 792 -8.68 16.32 14.92
CA TYR A 792 -9.23 16.56 13.59
C TYR A 792 -8.87 17.97 13.12
N MET A 793 -9.03 18.22 11.83
CA MET A 793 -8.98 19.56 11.27
C MET A 793 -10.27 19.77 10.47
N GLU A 794 -10.99 20.84 10.76
CA GLU A 794 -12.32 21.15 10.17
C GLU A 794 -12.24 21.80 8.77
N GLU A 795 -11.06 22.30 8.37
CA GLU A 795 -10.84 22.94 7.07
C GLU A 795 -9.98 22.05 6.15
N PRO A 796 -10.33 21.90 4.86
CA PRO A 796 -9.56 21.09 3.94
C PRO A 796 -8.21 21.77 3.64
N PHE A 797 -7.12 21.26 4.23
CA PHE A 797 -5.75 21.68 3.96
C PHE A 797 -5.21 21.23 2.58
N PHE A 798 -6.07 20.64 1.77
CA PHE A 798 -5.70 20.17 0.45
C PHE A 798 -5.81 21.33 -0.54
N TYR A 799 -4.69 21.67 -1.17
CA TYR A 799 -4.68 22.62 -2.27
C TYR A 799 -5.11 21.90 -3.57
N GLY A 800 -6.38 21.53 -3.67
CA GLY A 800 -6.94 20.79 -4.81
C GLY A 800 -8.17 21.45 -5.41
N PRO A 801 -8.66 20.98 -6.58
CA PRO A 801 -9.92 21.45 -7.12
C PRO A 801 -11.08 21.19 -6.13
N GLU A 802 -12.05 22.11 -6.09
CA GLU A 802 -13.12 22.19 -5.08
C GLU A 802 -13.92 20.88 -4.90
N PHE A 803 -13.99 20.05 -5.94
CA PHE A 803 -14.66 18.74 -5.91
C PHE A 803 -13.90 17.66 -5.12
N ILE A 804 -12.58 17.81 -4.96
CA ILE A 804 -11.78 16.98 -4.04
C ILE A 804 -11.96 17.49 -2.61
N LEU A 805 -12.13 18.79 -2.40
CA LEU A 805 -12.10 19.42 -1.07
C LEU A 805 -13.42 19.35 -0.31
N LYS A 806 -14.57 19.41 -1.01
CA LYS A 806 -15.90 19.48 -0.39
C LYS A 806 -16.32 18.24 0.42
N ASP A 807 -15.73 17.08 0.13
CA ASP A 807 -16.11 15.80 0.74
C ASP A 807 -15.21 15.38 1.92
N TYR A 808 -14.16 16.16 2.24
CA TYR A 808 -13.16 15.82 3.28
C TYR A 808 -13.04 16.90 4.36
N PRO A 809 -14.15 17.35 4.99
CA PRO A 809 -14.06 18.40 6.01
C PRO A 809 -13.43 17.94 7.32
N ASN A 810 -13.22 16.63 7.55
CA ASN A 810 -12.72 16.09 8.82
C ASN A 810 -11.78 14.90 8.60
N THR A 811 -10.52 15.18 8.27
CA THR A 811 -9.48 14.13 8.34
C THR A 811 -9.13 13.94 9.82
N MET A 812 -9.13 12.69 10.29
CA MET A 812 -8.60 12.33 11.62
C MET A 812 -7.08 12.23 11.50
N LEU A 813 -6.36 12.97 12.33
CA LEU A 813 -4.95 13.28 12.08
C LEU A 813 -4.03 12.72 13.17
N ALA A 814 -4.51 12.61 14.41
CA ALA A 814 -3.81 11.94 15.49
C ALA A 814 -4.80 11.28 16.45
N VAL A 815 -4.38 10.18 17.10
CA VAL A 815 -5.15 9.51 18.15
C VAL A 815 -4.22 9.33 19.35
N TYR A 816 -4.57 9.92 20.49
CA TYR A 816 -3.89 9.72 21.77
C TYR A 816 -4.71 8.78 22.64
N THR A 817 -4.05 7.78 23.20
CA THR A 817 -4.62 6.79 24.10
C THR A 817 -4.10 7.03 25.52
N ILE A 818 -4.99 7.11 26.49
CA ILE A 818 -4.64 7.26 27.90
C ILE A 818 -5.21 6.06 28.65
N ASN A 819 -4.33 5.17 29.09
CA ASN A 819 -4.65 3.99 29.86
C ASN A 819 -4.57 4.31 31.35
N PHE A 820 -5.69 4.17 32.05
CA PHE A 820 -5.76 4.28 33.50
C PHE A 820 -5.63 2.89 34.12
N THR A 821 -4.72 2.73 35.07
CA THR A 821 -4.46 1.47 35.77
C THR A 821 -4.34 1.68 37.28
N ASP A 822 -4.66 0.63 38.03
CA ASP A 822 -4.46 0.55 39.48
C ASP A 822 -3.02 0.16 39.87
N GLU A 823 -2.19 -0.22 38.89
CA GLU A 823 -0.78 -0.55 39.09
C GLU A 823 0.05 0.68 39.46
N VAL A 824 0.83 0.63 40.56
CA VAL A 824 1.75 1.70 40.98
C VAL A 824 2.99 1.71 40.11
N ILE A 825 3.24 2.82 39.41
CA ILE A 825 4.47 3.07 38.64
C ILE A 825 5.57 3.54 39.63
N PRO A 826 6.72 2.84 39.77
CA PRO A 826 7.73 3.21 40.77
C PRO A 826 8.39 4.57 40.49
N GLU A 827 8.48 5.44 41.50
CA GLU A 827 9.06 6.80 41.39
C GLU A 827 10.57 6.84 41.13
N ASN A 828 11.32 5.77 41.44
CA ASN A 828 12.76 5.67 41.18
C ASN A 828 13.11 4.30 40.56
N PHE A 829 13.41 4.29 39.27
CA PHE A 829 13.82 3.08 38.57
C PHE A 829 15.31 2.77 38.83
N VAL A 830 15.59 1.59 39.38
CA VAL A 830 16.94 1.11 39.66
C VAL A 830 17.28 -0.05 38.72
N VAL A 831 18.47 0.00 38.14
CA VAL A 831 19.06 -1.12 37.41
C VAL A 831 20.22 -1.68 38.24
N ALA A 832 20.19 -2.98 38.55
CA ALA A 832 21.25 -3.67 39.29
C ALA A 832 21.68 -4.91 38.49
N ILE A 833 22.95 -4.96 38.09
CA ILE A 833 23.52 -6.00 37.22
C ILE A 833 24.78 -6.59 37.87
N GLU A 834 24.78 -7.91 38.09
CA GLU A 834 26.01 -8.67 38.41
C GLU A 834 26.86 -8.71 37.13
N ALA A 835 28.09 -8.18 37.17
CA ALA A 835 28.87 -7.93 35.97
C ALA A 835 29.26 -9.22 35.23
N GLU A 836 29.42 -10.33 35.97
CA GLU A 836 29.73 -11.66 35.44
C GLU A 836 28.67 -12.23 34.48
N THR A 837 27.44 -11.71 34.50
CA THR A 837 26.38 -12.14 33.56
C THR A 837 26.76 -11.96 32.09
N ALA A 838 27.66 -11.01 31.78
CA ALA A 838 28.19 -10.85 30.43
C ALA A 838 28.99 -12.08 29.94
N ALA A 839 29.60 -12.86 30.85
CA ALA A 839 30.34 -14.07 30.48
C ALA A 839 29.43 -15.21 29.98
N GLU A 840 28.12 -15.14 30.24
CA GLU A 840 27.14 -16.10 29.75
C GLU A 840 26.92 -15.97 28.23
N ASN A 841 27.31 -14.83 27.63
CA ASN A 841 27.18 -14.54 26.21
C ASN A 841 25.78 -14.81 25.65
N THR A 842 24.78 -14.20 26.29
CA THR A 842 23.38 -14.24 25.87
C THR A 842 23.04 -13.03 25.01
N GLU A 843 21.84 -13.03 24.41
CA GLU A 843 21.33 -11.88 23.64
C GLU A 843 21.25 -10.58 24.48
N ASN A 844 21.11 -10.70 25.81
CA ASN A 844 20.89 -9.58 26.72
C ASN A 844 22.15 -9.19 27.52
N ALA A 845 23.14 -10.06 27.63
CA ALA A 845 24.40 -9.77 28.31
C ALA A 845 25.55 -10.56 27.67
N TYR A 846 26.56 -9.87 27.13
CA TYR A 846 27.65 -10.52 26.41
C TYR A 846 28.99 -9.76 26.46
N VAL A 847 30.08 -10.51 26.37
CA VAL A 847 31.42 -9.97 26.12
C VAL A 847 31.64 -9.87 24.62
N ARG A 848 32.03 -8.69 24.12
CA ARG A 848 32.34 -8.50 22.70
C ARG A 848 33.80 -8.14 22.52
N GLY A 849 34.43 -8.78 21.52
CA GLY A 849 35.73 -8.38 21.00
C GLY A 849 36.92 -8.77 21.86
N VAL A 850 38.11 -8.69 21.25
CA VAL A 850 39.41 -8.87 21.90
C VAL A 850 40.28 -7.71 21.45
N ALA A 851 40.64 -6.82 22.37
CA ALA A 851 41.45 -5.65 22.07
C ALA A 851 42.91 -6.04 21.85
N ASN A 852 43.53 -5.45 20.83
CA ASN A 852 44.92 -5.71 20.42
C ASN A 852 45.25 -7.21 20.26
N GLY A 853 44.23 -8.04 19.95
CA GLY A 853 44.38 -9.49 19.77
C GLY A 853 44.68 -10.31 21.03
N THR A 854 44.70 -9.71 22.22
CA THR A 854 45.01 -10.44 23.47
C THR A 854 44.17 -10.01 24.68
N TYR A 855 43.67 -8.77 24.73
CA TYR A 855 42.99 -8.26 25.92
C TYR A 855 41.47 -8.45 25.83
N THR A 856 40.87 -9.06 26.84
CA THR A 856 39.42 -9.28 26.90
C THR A 856 38.91 -9.35 28.34
N TRP A 857 37.62 -9.05 28.52
CA TRP A 857 36.96 -9.24 29.80
C TRP A 857 36.81 -10.73 30.12
N SER A 858 37.31 -11.14 31.28
CA SER A 858 37.38 -12.54 31.70
C SER A 858 36.91 -12.70 33.15
N LEU A 859 36.33 -13.86 33.46
CA LEU A 859 35.85 -14.18 34.80
C LEU A 859 37.00 -14.33 35.81
N VAL A 860 36.85 -13.69 36.96
CA VAL A 860 37.71 -13.82 38.15
C VAL A 860 36.88 -13.93 39.43
N ASP A 861 37.52 -14.09 40.58
CA ASP A 861 36.82 -14.09 41.88
C ASP A 861 36.39 -12.67 42.27
N GLY A 862 35.09 -12.51 42.55
CA GLY A 862 34.44 -11.25 42.93
C GLY A 862 34.45 -10.96 44.44
N GLN A 863 33.64 -10.00 44.92
CA GLN A 863 33.52 -9.73 46.36
C GLN A 863 32.75 -10.86 47.07
N THR A 864 31.68 -11.33 46.44
CA THR A 864 30.83 -12.41 46.95
C THR A 864 30.72 -13.60 46.00
N THR A 865 30.79 -13.35 44.68
CA THR A 865 30.59 -14.36 43.63
C THR A 865 31.73 -14.29 42.62
N LYS A 866 31.47 -13.90 41.37
CA LYS A 866 32.46 -13.74 40.31
C LYS A 866 32.46 -12.28 39.87
N ALA A 867 33.54 -11.87 39.24
CA ALA A 867 33.65 -10.54 38.67
C ALA A 867 34.21 -10.65 37.25
N MET A 868 34.05 -9.60 36.46
CA MET A 868 34.71 -9.45 35.16
C MET A 868 35.95 -8.60 35.33
N GLN A 869 37.12 -9.13 34.96
CA GLN A 869 38.37 -8.38 34.93
C GLN A 869 38.88 -8.27 33.50
N PHE A 870 39.33 -7.07 33.12
CA PHE A 870 39.91 -6.86 31.80
C PHE A 870 41.36 -7.39 31.77
N LEU A 871 41.55 -8.59 31.23
CA LEU A 871 42.80 -9.35 31.30
C LEU A 871 43.53 -9.39 29.94
N PRO A 872 44.85 -9.68 29.93
CA PRO A 872 45.74 -9.90 31.09
C PRO A 872 46.02 -8.63 31.91
N ASP A 873 46.11 -8.73 33.24
CA ASP A 873 46.46 -7.63 34.15
C ASP A 873 47.98 -7.34 34.10
N ASP A 874 48.37 -6.46 33.18
CA ASP A 874 49.74 -5.96 33.04
C ASP A 874 49.87 -4.43 33.22
N GLY A 875 48.75 -3.73 33.48
CA GLY A 875 48.69 -2.28 33.66
C GLY A 875 48.87 -1.47 32.38
N THR A 876 48.59 -2.06 31.21
CA THR A 876 48.72 -1.41 29.91
C THR A 876 47.47 -0.59 29.59
N LEU A 877 47.65 0.62 29.03
CA LEU A 877 46.58 1.37 28.36
C LEU A 877 46.29 0.70 27.01
N VAL A 878 45.18 -0.04 26.94
CA VAL A 878 44.84 -0.90 25.79
C VAL A 878 44.04 -0.16 24.73
N THR A 879 43.00 0.58 25.15
CA THR A 879 42.10 1.31 24.24
C THR A 879 42.10 2.77 24.67
N SER A 880 42.64 3.68 23.86
CA SER A 880 42.71 5.12 24.21
C SER A 880 41.77 6.02 23.39
N GLY A 881 41.27 5.52 22.26
CA GLY A 881 40.34 6.23 21.39
C GLY A 881 38.90 6.21 21.92
N THR A 882 38.13 7.23 21.56
CA THR A 882 36.73 7.42 21.97
C THR A 882 35.77 7.43 20.78
N ASP A 883 36.29 7.24 19.56
CA ASP A 883 35.51 7.07 18.35
C ASP A 883 35.05 5.61 18.15
N THR A 884 34.02 5.43 17.32
CA THR A 884 33.38 4.14 17.05
C THR A 884 34.36 3.07 16.53
N ASP A 885 35.34 3.43 15.72
CA ASP A 885 36.30 2.48 15.15
C ASP A 885 37.26 1.96 16.24
N SER A 886 37.79 2.86 17.06
CA SER A 886 38.61 2.52 18.22
C SER A 886 37.87 1.63 19.23
N LEU A 887 36.59 1.93 19.49
CA LEU A 887 35.77 1.17 20.44
C LEU A 887 35.31 -0.19 19.86
N ASN A 888 35.08 -0.28 18.55
CA ASN A 888 34.82 -1.53 17.85
C ASN A 888 36.04 -2.47 17.84
N ALA A 889 37.25 -1.91 17.80
CA ALA A 889 38.49 -2.67 17.93
C ALA A 889 38.79 -3.09 19.39
N GLY A 890 38.09 -2.50 20.37
CA GLY A 890 38.22 -2.80 21.80
C GLY A 890 37.45 -4.03 22.27
N SER A 891 37.55 -4.35 23.57
CA SER A 891 36.74 -5.36 24.23
C SER A 891 35.76 -4.71 25.23
N SER A 892 34.52 -5.19 25.26
CA SER A 892 33.45 -4.60 26.07
C SER A 892 32.59 -5.62 26.80
N LEU A 893 32.07 -5.20 27.96
CA LEU A 893 30.88 -5.77 28.59
C LEU A 893 29.65 -5.05 28.03
N ASN A 894 28.61 -5.80 27.64
CA ASN A 894 27.41 -5.24 27.00
C ASN A 894 26.15 -5.79 27.67
N TYR A 895 25.19 -4.92 27.98
CA TYR A 895 23.94 -5.28 28.66
C TYR A 895 22.74 -4.58 28.01
N LYS A 896 21.77 -5.33 27.48
CA LYS A 896 20.50 -4.77 26.99
C LYS A 896 19.52 -4.62 28.16
N ILE A 897 19.02 -3.41 28.36
CA ILE A 897 18.18 -3.02 29.49
C ILE A 897 16.96 -2.28 28.95
N ASN A 898 15.77 -2.65 29.42
CA ASN A 898 14.54 -1.90 29.13
C ASN A 898 14.31 -0.85 30.23
N PHE A 899 14.41 0.43 29.88
CA PHE A 899 14.16 1.55 30.77
C PHE A 899 12.67 1.96 30.66
N PRO A 900 11.84 1.77 31.69
CA PRO A 900 10.41 2.08 31.62
C PRO A 900 10.13 3.59 31.64
N THR A 901 11.09 4.39 32.09
CA THR A 901 11.04 5.85 32.12
C THR A 901 12.37 6.39 31.63
N GLY A 902 12.34 7.51 30.88
CA GLY A 902 13.55 8.22 30.51
C GLY A 902 14.02 9.14 31.63
N GLY A 903 15.31 9.46 31.69
CA GLY A 903 15.88 10.40 32.65
C GLY A 903 17.41 10.36 32.77
N THR A 904 17.93 11.13 33.73
CA THR A 904 19.35 11.17 34.09
C THR A 904 19.69 10.04 35.06
N TYR A 905 20.65 9.19 34.68
CA TYR A 905 21.12 8.06 35.47
C TYR A 905 22.55 8.25 35.98
N TYR A 906 22.74 7.94 37.26
CA TYR A 906 24.04 7.85 37.93
C TYR A 906 24.54 6.40 37.88
N VAL A 907 25.79 6.21 37.47
CA VAL A 907 26.43 4.91 37.27
C VAL A 907 27.42 4.62 38.39
N TRP A 908 27.15 3.54 39.13
CA TRP A 908 28.00 3.04 40.20
C TRP A 908 28.57 1.68 39.84
N LEU A 909 29.86 1.49 40.11
CA LEU A 909 30.54 0.20 39.97
C LEU A 909 31.04 -0.28 41.33
N LEU A 910 30.74 -1.53 41.69
CA LEU A 910 31.50 -2.23 42.71
C LEU A 910 32.74 -2.80 42.02
N CYS A 911 33.84 -2.08 42.13
CA CYS A 911 35.04 -2.38 41.35
C CYS A 911 36.30 -2.41 42.23
N LYS A 912 37.32 -3.05 41.68
CA LYS A 912 38.65 -3.16 42.29
C LYS A 912 39.69 -2.86 41.22
N SER A 913 40.42 -1.78 41.44
CA SER A 913 41.67 -1.50 40.75
C SER A 913 42.85 -1.85 41.65
N ARG A 914 43.95 -2.33 41.06
CA ARG A 914 45.18 -2.70 41.78
C ARG A 914 46.07 -1.48 42.04
N ASN A 915 46.18 -0.59 41.06
CA ASN A 915 46.98 0.63 41.09
C ASN A 915 46.46 1.64 40.04
N TYR A 916 47.09 2.80 39.92
CA TYR A 916 46.70 3.87 39.00
C TYR A 916 46.96 3.59 37.50
N ASN A 917 47.38 2.38 37.15
CA ASN A 917 47.49 1.94 35.75
C ASN A 917 46.42 0.89 35.40
N THR A 918 45.47 0.62 36.32
CA THR A 918 44.41 -0.39 36.17
C THR A 918 43.04 0.22 36.51
N ASP A 919 42.89 1.54 36.37
CA ASP A 919 41.86 2.30 37.09
C ASP A 919 40.98 3.20 36.22
N SER A 920 40.83 2.84 34.95
CA SER A 920 39.97 3.58 34.04
C SER A 920 39.13 2.70 33.12
N ILE A 921 38.01 3.26 32.66
CA ILE A 921 37.02 2.59 31.82
C ILE A 921 36.29 3.57 30.91
N HIS A 922 35.90 3.11 29.71
CA HIS A 922 35.01 3.85 28.82
C HIS A 922 33.57 3.36 28.99
N VAL A 923 32.62 4.29 29.08
CA VAL A 923 31.18 4.00 29.21
C VAL A 923 30.45 4.46 27.95
N GLY A 924 29.53 3.63 27.44
CA GLY A 924 28.70 3.92 26.28
C GLY A 924 27.25 3.49 26.44
N LEU A 925 26.42 4.00 25.53
CA LEU A 925 25.01 3.64 25.39
C LEU A 925 24.72 3.47 23.89
N ASP A 926 24.06 2.38 23.54
CA ASP A 926 23.73 1.99 22.16
C ASP A 926 24.95 1.98 21.24
N LYS A 927 26.07 1.49 21.77
CA LYS A 927 27.39 1.39 21.11
C LYS A 927 28.07 2.73 20.82
N GLU A 928 27.50 3.83 21.31
CA GLU A 928 28.08 5.17 21.22
C GLU A 928 28.82 5.52 22.51
N TYR A 929 30.01 6.12 22.37
CA TYR A 929 30.79 6.64 23.49
C TYR A 929 30.02 7.73 24.25
N LYS A 930 30.05 7.68 25.59
CA LYS A 930 29.48 8.73 26.44
C LYS A 930 30.55 9.45 27.25
N PHE A 931 31.32 8.72 28.05
CA PHE A 931 32.38 9.33 28.86
C PHE A 931 33.45 8.31 29.27
N THR A 932 34.49 8.78 29.96
CA THR A 932 35.59 7.95 30.48
C THR A 932 35.83 8.28 31.93
N ALA A 933 35.68 7.28 32.80
CA ALA A 933 36.04 7.42 34.20
C ALA A 933 37.49 7.00 34.40
N ASN A 934 38.27 7.86 35.06
CA ASN A 934 39.66 7.62 35.45
C ASN A 934 39.84 7.99 36.95
N GLY A 935 40.84 7.42 37.62
CA GLY A 935 41.09 7.66 39.05
C GLY A 935 40.35 6.70 39.98
N ILE A 936 39.80 5.60 39.45
CA ILE A 936 39.05 4.59 40.22
C ILE A 936 39.88 4.08 41.40
N GLN A 937 41.21 4.00 41.26
CA GLN A 937 42.10 3.52 42.30
C GLN A 937 42.08 4.41 43.54
N GLY A 938 41.88 5.72 43.38
CA GLY A 938 41.74 6.66 44.50
C GLY A 938 40.54 6.36 45.39
N LYS A 939 39.54 5.63 44.87
CA LYS A 939 38.35 5.17 45.59
C LYS A 939 38.42 3.71 45.98
N SER A 940 38.76 2.81 45.06
CA SER A 940 38.83 1.36 45.30
C SER A 940 40.01 0.98 46.20
N ASN A 941 41.17 1.63 46.04
CA ASN A 941 42.39 1.41 46.81
C ASN A 941 42.78 -0.08 46.97
N GLY A 942 42.77 -0.85 45.88
CA GLY A 942 43.08 -2.28 45.94
C GLY A 942 42.00 -3.18 46.58
N GLN A 943 40.83 -2.64 46.93
CA GLN A 943 39.71 -3.36 47.56
C GLN A 943 38.44 -3.23 46.72
N TRP A 944 37.49 -4.15 46.89
CA TRP A 944 36.15 -4.03 46.33
C TRP A 944 35.39 -2.91 47.03
N ARG A 945 35.11 -1.82 46.32
CA ARG A 945 34.34 -0.68 46.84
C ARG A 945 33.40 -0.16 45.76
N TRP A 946 32.26 0.37 46.21
CA TRP A 946 31.39 1.14 45.35
C TRP A 946 32.10 2.44 44.95
N VAL A 947 32.17 2.68 43.65
CA VAL A 947 32.73 3.88 43.05
C VAL A 947 31.67 4.45 42.14
N ASN A 948 31.21 5.67 42.43
CA ASN A 948 30.40 6.42 41.48
C ASN A 948 31.30 6.89 40.35
N ILE A 949 31.15 6.30 39.16
CA ILE A 949 31.99 6.66 38.02
C ILE A 949 31.37 7.80 37.19
N SER A 950 30.15 8.20 37.53
CA SER A 950 29.40 9.27 36.88
C SER A 950 29.36 10.58 37.67
N ASP A 951 29.86 10.58 38.92
CA ASP A 951 30.01 11.77 39.77
C ASP A 951 31.48 12.03 40.10
N GLY A 952 31.97 13.22 39.72
CA GLY A 952 33.32 13.70 39.99
C GLY A 952 33.40 14.77 41.09
N SER A 953 32.35 14.93 41.90
CA SER A 953 32.18 16.03 42.88
C SER A 953 33.31 16.14 43.91
N ASP A 954 34.02 15.05 44.20
CA ASP A 954 35.19 15.04 45.11
C ASP A 954 36.54 15.21 44.41
N GLY A 955 36.56 15.34 43.08
CA GLY A 955 37.75 15.56 42.26
C GLY A 955 38.68 14.34 42.13
N ILE A 956 38.29 13.17 42.63
CA ILE A 956 39.08 11.94 42.57
C ILE A 956 38.77 11.16 41.30
N ILE A 957 37.48 11.04 40.92
CA ILE A 957 37.07 10.45 39.65
C ILE A 957 37.07 11.53 38.57
N LEU A 958 37.94 11.37 37.57
CA LEU A 958 38.12 12.30 36.47
C LEU A 958 37.35 11.81 35.24
N GLY A 959 36.74 12.73 34.50
CA GLY A 959 35.95 12.44 33.29
C GLY A 959 34.56 11.83 33.55
N ALA A 960 34.11 11.86 34.81
CA ALA A 960 32.79 11.43 35.23
C ALA A 960 31.66 12.26 34.58
N SER A 961 30.62 11.59 34.09
CA SER A 961 29.39 12.21 33.58
C SER A 961 28.20 11.29 33.84
N THR A 962 27.01 11.85 34.03
CA THR A 962 25.75 11.09 34.06
C THR A 962 25.36 10.59 32.68
N LEU A 963 24.46 9.60 32.63
CA LEU A 963 23.86 9.08 31.40
C LEU A 963 22.44 9.61 31.21
N GLU A 964 22.17 10.24 30.08
CA GLU A 964 20.80 10.58 29.65
C GLU A 964 20.23 9.42 28.83
N ILE A 965 19.10 8.85 29.27
CA ILE A 965 18.51 7.64 28.69
C ILE A 965 17.03 7.90 28.41
N SER A 966 16.54 7.55 27.23
CA SER A 966 15.10 7.57 26.91
C SER A 966 14.38 6.31 27.41
N ALA A 967 13.06 6.35 27.52
CA ALA A 967 12.30 5.12 27.77
C ALA A 967 12.43 4.16 26.58
N GLY A 968 12.56 2.87 26.85
CA GLY A 968 12.75 1.81 25.84
C GLY A 968 13.97 0.95 26.10
N VAL A 969 14.24 0.04 25.16
CA VAL A 969 15.37 -0.91 25.25
C VAL A 969 16.65 -0.23 24.75
N HIS A 970 17.66 -0.17 25.61
CA HIS A 970 18.98 0.39 25.32
C HIS A 970 20.09 -0.62 25.66
N GLU A 971 21.24 -0.52 24.98
CA GLU A 971 22.42 -1.34 25.26
C GLU A 971 23.48 -0.53 26.01
N LEU A 972 23.76 -0.89 27.27
CA LEU A 972 24.81 -0.28 28.07
C LEU A 972 26.15 -0.98 27.80
N ASN A 973 27.19 -0.20 27.45
CA ASN A 973 28.50 -0.72 27.05
C ASN A 973 29.61 -0.23 28.01
N PHE A 974 30.52 -1.13 28.40
CA PHE A 974 31.72 -0.81 29.17
C PHE A 974 32.97 -1.34 28.45
N TRP A 975 33.76 -0.48 27.81
CA TRP A 975 35.00 -0.90 27.14
C TRP A 975 36.21 -0.81 28.06
N GLY A 976 37.05 -1.83 27.99
CA GLY A 976 38.32 -1.88 28.70
C GLY A 976 39.30 -0.83 28.17
N ARG A 977 39.61 0.16 29.00
CA ARG A 977 40.59 1.22 28.70
C ARG A 977 41.99 0.79 29.13
N GLU A 978 42.16 0.49 30.42
CA GLU A 978 43.40 -0.01 31.01
C GLU A 978 43.21 -1.45 31.51
N SER A 979 44.19 -2.31 31.22
CA SER A 979 44.15 -3.69 31.68
C SER A 979 44.18 -3.77 33.22
N GLY A 980 43.52 -4.77 33.79
CA GLY A 980 43.53 -5.06 35.22
C GLY A 980 42.34 -4.54 36.02
N LEU A 981 41.51 -3.63 35.51
CA LEU A 981 40.29 -3.21 36.21
C LEU A 981 39.30 -4.38 36.35
N ALA A 982 38.82 -4.62 37.56
CA ALA A 982 37.82 -5.65 37.85
C ALA A 982 36.50 -5.03 38.32
N ILE A 983 35.38 -5.52 37.79
CA ILE A 983 34.01 -5.08 38.11
C ILE A 983 33.20 -6.29 38.59
N ASP A 984 32.64 -6.18 39.77
CA ASP A 984 31.76 -7.16 40.39
C ASP A 984 30.30 -6.81 40.09
N ARG A 985 29.90 -5.54 40.31
CA ARG A 985 28.51 -5.11 40.17
C ARG A 985 28.38 -3.75 39.51
N ILE A 986 27.28 -3.57 38.78
CA ILE A 986 26.89 -2.33 38.12
C ILE A 986 25.53 -1.90 38.67
N TYR A 987 25.40 -0.65 39.09
CA TYR A 987 24.18 -0.10 39.66
C TYR A 987 23.86 1.26 39.03
N LEU A 988 22.66 1.41 38.42
CA LEU A 988 22.17 2.67 37.88
C LEU A 988 20.94 3.12 38.66
N THR A 989 20.87 4.41 38.95
CA THR A 989 19.75 5.04 39.64
C THR A 989 19.52 6.44 39.13
N THR A 990 18.27 6.92 39.20
CA THR A 990 17.91 8.32 39.00
C THR A 990 18.11 9.17 40.26
N ASP A 991 18.34 8.54 41.42
CA ASP A 991 18.58 9.21 42.69
C ASP A 991 20.05 9.62 42.85
N GLY A 992 20.35 10.88 42.57
CA GLY A 992 21.69 11.46 42.72
C GLY A 992 22.12 11.74 44.16
N SER A 993 21.26 11.48 45.16
CA SER A 993 21.57 11.77 46.56
C SER A 993 22.25 10.62 47.31
N ILE A 994 22.35 9.43 46.69
CA ILE A 994 22.89 8.24 47.35
C ILE A 994 24.41 8.36 47.55
N SER A 995 24.89 8.02 48.76
CA SER A 995 26.32 8.06 49.09
C SER A 995 27.06 6.75 48.80
N GLU A 996 26.37 5.61 48.89
CA GLU A 996 26.79 4.29 48.41
C GLU A 996 25.53 3.46 48.07
N PRO A 997 25.52 2.67 46.98
CA PRO A 997 24.42 1.78 46.65
C PRO A 997 24.20 0.69 47.69
N THR A 998 22.95 0.45 48.06
CA THR A 998 22.55 -0.80 48.73
C THR A 998 22.19 -1.81 47.66
N TRP A 999 22.98 -2.88 47.53
CA TRP A 999 22.70 -3.91 46.54
C TRP A 999 21.36 -4.59 46.83
N PRO A 1000 20.45 -4.70 45.85
CA PRO A 1000 19.14 -5.31 46.09
C PRO A 1000 19.32 -6.78 46.47
N ILE A 1001 18.64 -7.20 47.53
CA ILE A 1001 18.52 -8.60 47.91
C ILE A 1001 17.56 -9.23 46.90
N ALA A 1002 18.13 -9.94 45.93
CA ALA A 1002 17.38 -10.61 44.90
C ALA A 1002 16.52 -11.75 45.48
N VAL A 1003 15.38 -12.00 44.85
CA VAL A 1003 14.56 -13.17 45.04
C VAL A 1003 15.41 -14.40 44.69
N THR A 1004 15.54 -15.30 45.65
CA THR A 1004 16.22 -16.59 45.46
C THR A 1004 15.23 -17.71 45.15
N GLY A 1005 13.94 -17.53 45.47
CA GLY A 1005 12.88 -18.46 45.08
C GLY A 1005 11.48 -17.87 45.19
N ILE A 1006 10.56 -18.40 44.38
CA ILE A 1006 9.12 -18.17 44.50
C ILE A 1006 8.48 -19.51 44.87
N THR A 1007 7.51 -19.48 45.75
CA THR A 1007 6.60 -20.60 46.00
C THR A 1007 5.17 -20.17 45.72
N LEU A 1008 4.44 -21.02 45.00
CA LEU A 1008 3.00 -20.87 44.85
C LEU A 1008 2.30 -21.72 45.92
N ASP A 1009 1.16 -21.24 46.41
CA ASP A 1009 0.30 -22.00 47.32
C ASP A 1009 -0.28 -23.26 46.66
N LYS A 1010 -0.34 -23.30 45.32
CA LYS A 1010 -0.77 -24.46 44.51
C LYS A 1010 0.18 -24.66 43.32
N SER A 1011 0.67 -25.88 43.14
CA SER A 1011 1.49 -26.26 41.98
C SER A 1011 0.68 -26.85 40.81
N THR A 1012 -0.58 -27.23 41.07
CA THR A 1012 -1.53 -27.72 40.08
C THR A 1012 -2.94 -27.26 40.45
N LEU A 1013 -3.73 -26.88 39.45
CA LEU A 1013 -5.15 -26.57 39.57
C LEU A 1013 -5.94 -27.40 38.56
N THR A 1014 -7.01 -28.05 38.97
CA THR A 1014 -7.93 -28.73 38.06
C THR A 1014 -9.27 -28.01 38.11
N LEU A 1015 -9.66 -27.40 36.99
CA LEU A 1015 -10.83 -26.53 36.89
C LEU A 1015 -11.75 -27.04 35.78
N LYS A 1016 -13.06 -26.81 35.92
CA LYS A 1016 -14.00 -27.02 34.80
C LYS A 1016 -14.10 -25.74 33.99
N LYS A 1017 -14.31 -25.86 32.67
CA LYS A 1017 -14.54 -24.72 31.78
C LYS A 1017 -15.53 -23.72 32.39
N GLY A 1018 -15.16 -22.44 32.45
CA GLY A 1018 -15.97 -21.36 33.04
C GLY A 1018 -15.80 -21.15 34.55
N SER A 1019 -15.01 -21.98 35.25
CA SER A 1019 -14.72 -21.83 36.69
C SER A 1019 -13.49 -20.95 36.94
N SER A 1020 -13.31 -20.41 38.15
CA SER A 1020 -12.11 -19.66 38.52
C SER A 1020 -11.63 -19.92 39.94
N GLU A 1021 -10.33 -19.71 40.20
CA GLU A 1021 -9.73 -19.92 41.52
C GLU A 1021 -8.53 -19.00 41.79
N THR A 1022 -8.30 -18.63 43.05
CA THR A 1022 -7.17 -17.79 43.46
C THR A 1022 -5.87 -18.59 43.60
N LEU A 1023 -4.77 -18.01 43.11
CA LEU A 1023 -3.40 -18.51 43.18
C LEU A 1023 -2.50 -17.43 43.81
N THR A 1024 -1.69 -17.81 44.80
CA THR A 1024 -0.88 -16.87 45.60
C THR A 1024 0.61 -17.23 45.57
N ALA A 1025 1.45 -16.26 45.23
CA ALA A 1025 2.91 -16.35 45.27
C ALA A 1025 3.50 -15.75 46.56
N THR A 1026 4.50 -16.46 47.11
CA THR A 1026 5.36 -16.02 48.21
C THR A 1026 6.81 -16.00 47.74
N VAL A 1027 7.53 -14.92 48.04
CA VAL A 1027 8.93 -14.70 47.65
C VAL A 1027 9.88 -15.06 48.80
N THR A 1028 11.02 -15.66 48.47
CA THR A 1028 12.16 -15.94 49.37
C THR A 1028 13.43 -15.30 48.80
N PRO A 1029 14.32 -14.69 49.62
CA PRO A 1029 14.20 -14.52 51.05
C PRO A 1029 13.14 -13.47 51.41
N ALA A 1030 12.62 -13.53 52.64
CA ALA A 1030 11.50 -12.67 53.06
C ALA A 1030 11.88 -11.18 53.14
N ASP A 1031 13.17 -10.86 53.14
CA ASP A 1031 13.76 -9.52 53.09
C ASP A 1031 14.23 -9.13 51.68
N ALA A 1032 13.84 -9.88 50.64
CA ALA A 1032 14.09 -9.48 49.25
C ALA A 1032 13.62 -8.05 48.99
N THR A 1033 14.44 -7.27 48.29
CA THR A 1033 14.23 -5.82 48.11
C THR A 1033 12.98 -5.53 47.28
N ASN A 1034 12.67 -6.36 46.28
CA ASN A 1034 11.40 -6.34 45.55
C ASN A 1034 10.73 -7.72 45.60
N LYS A 1035 9.59 -7.80 46.29
CA LYS A 1035 8.84 -9.03 46.54
C LYS A 1035 7.67 -9.24 45.58
N ARG A 1036 7.52 -8.36 44.58
CA ARG A 1036 6.42 -8.44 43.61
C ARG A 1036 6.67 -9.53 42.59
N VAL A 1037 5.58 -10.16 42.16
CA VAL A 1037 5.57 -11.27 41.21
C VAL A 1037 4.57 -10.94 40.11
N LYS A 1038 4.96 -11.11 38.84
CA LYS A 1038 4.04 -11.06 37.70
C LYS A 1038 3.54 -12.47 37.39
N PHE A 1039 2.31 -12.60 36.91
CA PHE A 1039 1.75 -13.87 36.47
C PHE A 1039 1.47 -13.84 34.98
N THR A 1040 1.81 -14.91 34.28
CA THR A 1040 1.49 -15.09 32.86
C THR A 1040 0.92 -16.48 32.64
N SER A 1041 0.01 -16.61 31.67
CA SER A 1041 -0.43 -17.91 31.14
C SER A 1041 0.31 -18.16 29.84
N ASP A 1042 0.82 -19.37 29.63
CA ASP A 1042 1.38 -19.78 28.34
C ASP A 1042 0.29 -20.08 27.29
N ASN A 1043 -0.96 -20.31 27.74
CA ASN A 1043 -2.11 -20.57 26.89
C ASN A 1043 -3.35 -19.87 27.46
N THR A 1044 -3.54 -18.61 27.06
CA THR A 1044 -4.67 -17.78 27.48
C THR A 1044 -6.01 -18.24 26.90
N GLU A 1045 -6.03 -19.08 25.87
CA GLU A 1045 -7.25 -19.70 25.34
C GLU A 1045 -7.77 -20.81 26.27
N VAL A 1046 -6.88 -21.42 27.06
CA VAL A 1046 -7.22 -22.45 28.05
C VAL A 1046 -7.46 -21.85 29.43
N ALA A 1047 -6.55 -21.01 29.95
CA ALA A 1047 -6.74 -20.33 31.23
C ALA A 1047 -6.11 -18.93 31.24
N THR A 1048 -6.79 -17.95 31.82
CA THR A 1048 -6.31 -16.56 31.97
C THR A 1048 -6.07 -16.21 33.43
N VAL A 1049 -5.32 -15.13 33.69
CA VAL A 1049 -5.11 -14.58 35.03
C VAL A 1049 -5.63 -13.15 35.11
N SER A 1050 -6.30 -12.79 36.20
CA SER A 1050 -6.87 -11.47 36.43
C SER A 1050 -6.86 -11.10 37.92
N GLY A 1051 -7.07 -9.83 38.27
CA GLY A 1051 -7.20 -9.39 39.66
C GLY A 1051 -5.90 -9.55 40.46
N LEU A 1052 -4.78 -9.08 39.89
CA LEU A 1052 -3.48 -9.11 40.56
C LEU A 1052 -3.51 -8.19 41.79
N PHE A 1053 -3.20 -8.76 42.95
CA PHE A 1053 -3.18 -8.04 44.22
C PHE A 1053 -1.88 -8.32 44.96
N TYR A 1054 -1.15 -7.25 45.31
CA TYR A 1054 0.05 -7.33 46.14
C TYR A 1054 -0.26 -6.83 47.55
N ASP A 1055 -0.10 -7.70 48.54
CA ASP A 1055 -0.24 -7.33 49.95
C ASP A 1055 1.12 -6.85 50.48
N ALA A 1056 1.26 -5.54 50.63
CA ALA A 1056 2.48 -4.92 51.15
C ALA A 1056 2.81 -5.30 52.60
N ALA A 1057 1.81 -5.68 53.41
CA ALA A 1057 2.02 -6.07 54.81
C ALA A 1057 2.58 -7.49 54.93
N THR A 1058 2.19 -8.40 54.03
CA THR A 1058 2.63 -9.80 54.06
C THR A 1058 3.69 -10.15 53.00
N GLY A 1059 3.91 -9.28 52.00
CA GLY A 1059 4.87 -9.47 50.92
C GLY A 1059 4.45 -10.54 49.90
N LYS A 1060 3.15 -10.83 49.77
CA LYS A 1060 2.60 -11.85 48.87
C LYS A 1060 1.85 -11.23 47.69
N THR A 1061 1.84 -11.91 46.56
CA THR A 1061 1.05 -11.51 45.38
C THR A 1061 0.04 -12.59 45.04
N SER A 1062 -1.23 -12.25 44.85
CA SER A 1062 -2.28 -13.19 44.44
C SER A 1062 -2.94 -12.78 43.13
N VAL A 1063 -3.40 -13.75 42.35
CA VAL A 1063 -4.20 -13.57 41.13
C VAL A 1063 -5.38 -14.53 41.13
N THR A 1064 -6.41 -14.22 40.35
CA THR A 1064 -7.50 -15.15 40.02
C THR A 1064 -7.22 -15.81 38.67
N VAL A 1065 -7.19 -17.13 38.63
CA VAL A 1065 -7.05 -17.96 37.42
C VAL A 1065 -8.45 -18.30 36.92
N ASN A 1066 -8.79 -17.96 35.67
CA ASN A 1066 -10.09 -18.26 35.05
C ASN A 1066 -9.93 -19.33 33.97
N ALA A 1067 -10.73 -20.40 34.04
CA ALA A 1067 -10.75 -21.49 33.06
C ALA A 1067 -11.62 -21.13 31.85
N ILE A 1068 -11.02 -21.09 30.66
CA ILE A 1068 -11.65 -20.58 29.43
C ILE A 1068 -12.06 -21.72 28.50
N ALA A 1069 -11.15 -22.65 28.23
CA ALA A 1069 -11.40 -23.81 27.37
C ALA A 1069 -10.65 -25.05 27.89
N PRO A 1070 -11.13 -26.26 27.59
CA PRO A 1070 -10.48 -27.51 27.96
C PRO A 1070 -9.05 -27.61 27.42
N GLY A 1071 -8.16 -28.19 28.21
CA GLY A 1071 -6.74 -28.28 27.89
C GLY A 1071 -5.88 -27.97 29.11
N THR A 1072 -4.57 -27.84 28.89
CA THR A 1072 -3.64 -27.47 29.96
C THR A 1072 -2.99 -26.12 29.68
N ALA A 1073 -2.90 -25.30 30.72
CA ALA A 1073 -2.16 -24.05 30.71
C ALA A 1073 -1.19 -24.02 31.89
N THR A 1074 0.01 -23.50 31.69
CA THR A 1074 0.98 -23.24 32.75
C THR A 1074 0.90 -21.79 33.16
N ILE A 1075 0.44 -21.54 34.38
CA ILE A 1075 0.50 -20.22 34.98
C ILE A 1075 1.87 -20.05 35.62
N THR A 1076 2.67 -19.11 35.10
CA THR A 1076 4.02 -18.82 35.57
C THR A 1076 4.03 -17.54 36.39
N ALA A 1077 4.32 -17.66 37.69
CA ALA A 1077 4.73 -16.56 38.55
C ALA A 1077 6.21 -16.26 38.30
N THR A 1078 6.56 -15.01 38.01
CA THR A 1078 7.94 -14.55 37.79
C THR A 1078 8.25 -13.37 38.69
N ALA A 1079 9.42 -13.38 39.33
CA ALA A 1079 9.87 -12.27 40.17
C ALA A 1079 10.09 -11.03 39.30
N VAL A 1080 9.63 -9.88 39.77
CA VAL A 1080 9.74 -8.60 39.04
C VAL A 1080 11.10 -7.92 39.27
N ASP A 1081 11.91 -8.45 40.19
CA ASP A 1081 13.22 -7.91 40.57
C ASP A 1081 14.36 -8.23 39.60
N GLY A 1082 14.07 -8.92 38.49
CA GLY A 1082 15.05 -9.31 37.48
C GLY A 1082 15.85 -10.58 37.81
N SER A 1083 15.62 -11.22 38.96
CA SER A 1083 16.26 -12.49 39.33
C SER A 1083 15.88 -13.69 38.45
N ASN A 1084 14.87 -13.51 37.59
CA ASN A 1084 14.25 -14.55 36.76
C ASN A 1084 13.79 -15.79 37.53
N LYS A 1085 13.60 -15.68 38.85
CA LYS A 1085 13.00 -16.77 39.62
C LYS A 1085 11.55 -16.90 39.25
N THR A 1086 11.17 -18.13 38.96
CA THR A 1086 9.81 -18.49 38.60
C THR A 1086 9.28 -19.57 39.52
N ALA A 1087 7.96 -19.63 39.61
CA ALA A 1087 7.22 -20.78 40.09
C ALA A 1087 6.05 -21.00 39.13
N ILE A 1088 5.71 -22.26 38.88
CA ILE A 1088 4.66 -22.61 37.93
C ILE A 1088 3.52 -23.33 38.63
N CYS A 1089 2.31 -23.06 38.17
CA CYS A 1089 1.11 -23.82 38.49
C CYS A 1089 0.55 -24.40 37.19
N ASN A 1090 0.46 -25.73 37.11
CA ASN A 1090 -0.15 -26.39 35.97
C ASN A 1090 -1.67 -26.40 36.14
N VAL A 1091 -2.37 -25.66 35.29
CA VAL A 1091 -3.83 -25.62 35.25
C VAL A 1091 -4.31 -26.63 34.23
N ILE A 1092 -5.12 -27.58 34.67
CA ILE A 1092 -5.82 -28.56 33.84
C ILE A 1092 -7.28 -28.12 33.80
N VAL A 1093 -7.73 -27.68 32.64
CA VAL A 1093 -9.15 -27.40 32.39
C VAL A 1093 -9.76 -28.66 31.77
N GLU A 1094 -10.63 -29.34 32.51
CA GLU A 1094 -11.27 -30.58 32.04
C GLU A 1094 -12.43 -30.26 31.09
N ASP A 1095 -12.50 -30.99 29.98
CA ASP A 1095 -13.66 -31.05 29.09
C ASP A 1095 -14.71 -32.04 29.64
N GLU A 1096 -15.95 -31.97 29.17
CA GLU A 1096 -16.83 -33.14 29.26
C GLU A 1096 -16.47 -34.15 28.14
N GLU A 1097 -15.60 -35.12 28.47
CA GLU A 1097 -15.34 -36.51 27.94
C GLU A 1097 -14.92 -36.87 26.46
N GLU A 1098 -13.83 -37.68 26.35
CA GLU A 1098 -13.41 -38.84 25.48
C GLU A 1098 -13.58 -38.87 23.92
N TYR A 1099 -12.48 -38.94 23.14
CA TYR A 1099 -12.47 -39.14 21.67
C TYR A 1099 -12.77 -40.60 21.26
N GLY A 1100 -13.94 -40.87 20.70
CA GLY A 1100 -14.39 -42.24 20.41
C GLY A 1100 -13.83 -42.93 19.14
N TYR A 1101 -12.63 -42.62 18.61
CA TYR A 1101 -12.03 -43.40 17.51
C TYR A 1101 -10.53 -43.65 17.70
N THR A 1102 -10.04 -44.82 17.28
CA THR A 1102 -8.59 -45.16 17.25
C THR A 1102 -8.12 -45.50 15.84
N VAL A 1103 -6.91 -45.05 15.47
CA VAL A 1103 -6.35 -45.20 14.11
C VAL A 1103 -4.95 -45.80 14.13
N SER A 1104 -4.72 -46.78 13.27
CA SER A 1104 -3.38 -47.28 12.91
C SER A 1104 -3.14 -47.13 11.40
N THR A 1105 -1.90 -46.83 11.03
CA THR A 1105 -1.54 -46.49 9.64
C THR A 1105 -0.23 -47.15 9.25
N GLU A 1106 -0.18 -47.73 8.04
CA GLU A 1106 1.05 -48.19 7.39
C GLU A 1106 1.23 -47.47 6.04
N PHE A 1107 2.42 -46.94 5.78
CA PHE A 1107 2.74 -46.22 4.54
C PHE A 1107 3.53 -47.12 3.58
N ASN A 1108 3.35 -46.91 2.28
CA ASN A 1108 4.12 -47.64 1.25
C ASN A 1108 5.57 -47.13 1.08
N MET A 1109 5.99 -46.16 1.89
CA MET A 1109 7.34 -45.58 1.90
C MET A 1109 7.67 -45.04 3.28
N ASP A 1110 8.95 -45.07 3.65
CA ASP A 1110 9.41 -44.64 4.98
C ASP A 1110 9.78 -43.15 5.04
N LYS A 1111 9.71 -42.45 3.90
CA LYS A 1111 9.92 -41.00 3.76
C LYS A 1111 9.32 -40.49 2.46
N LEU A 1112 9.00 -39.20 2.40
CA LEU A 1112 8.44 -38.55 1.21
C LEU A 1112 9.47 -38.48 0.07
N VAL A 1113 9.02 -38.80 -1.15
CA VAL A 1113 9.86 -38.77 -2.36
C VAL A 1113 9.12 -38.02 -3.47
N ALA A 1114 9.74 -36.95 -3.99
CA ALA A 1114 9.16 -36.13 -5.04
C ALA A 1114 8.75 -36.94 -6.29
N ASN A 1115 7.63 -36.56 -6.92
CA ASN A 1115 7.04 -37.25 -8.08
C ASN A 1115 6.74 -38.76 -7.88
N LYS A 1116 6.58 -39.22 -6.64
CA LYS A 1116 6.12 -40.60 -6.33
C LYS A 1116 4.72 -40.58 -5.75
N ILE A 1117 3.97 -41.66 -5.96
CA ILE A 1117 2.65 -41.84 -5.35
C ILE A 1117 2.86 -42.39 -3.94
N VAL A 1118 2.38 -41.64 -2.95
CA VAL A 1118 2.28 -42.11 -1.57
C VAL A 1118 0.91 -42.72 -1.35
N ASN A 1119 0.87 -43.89 -0.71
CA ASN A 1119 -0.35 -44.57 -0.29
C ASN A 1119 -0.22 -44.93 1.19
N ALA A 1120 -1.25 -44.59 1.96
CA ALA A 1120 -1.40 -44.98 3.35
C ALA A 1120 -2.54 -46.00 3.45
N GLU A 1121 -2.26 -47.11 4.11
CA GLU A 1121 -3.25 -48.09 4.51
C GLU A 1121 -3.64 -47.84 5.96
N VAL A 1122 -4.90 -47.49 6.19
CA VAL A 1122 -5.40 -46.96 7.46
C VAL A 1122 -6.46 -47.90 8.01
N THR A 1123 -6.28 -48.34 9.26
CA THR A 1123 -7.30 -49.08 10.01
C THR A 1123 -7.89 -48.16 11.07
N ALA A 1124 -9.19 -47.85 10.96
CA ALA A 1124 -9.92 -47.04 11.92
C ALA A 1124 -10.89 -47.92 12.71
N THR A 1125 -10.87 -47.81 14.04
CA THR A 1125 -11.74 -48.56 14.97
C THR A 1125 -12.62 -47.58 15.72
N ASN A 1126 -13.94 -47.77 15.62
CA ASN A 1126 -14.92 -46.89 16.25
C ASN A 1126 -15.24 -47.36 17.69
N ALA A 1127 -15.08 -46.48 18.67
CA ALA A 1127 -15.56 -46.64 20.04
C ALA A 1127 -16.63 -45.58 20.41
N ASN A 1128 -16.95 -44.66 19.51
CA ASN A 1128 -17.93 -43.59 19.66
C ASN A 1128 -19.32 -44.12 19.36
N SER A 1129 -20.21 -44.11 20.35
CA SER A 1129 -21.58 -44.59 20.17
C SER A 1129 -22.47 -43.65 19.36
N SER A 1130 -22.06 -42.40 19.18
CA SER A 1130 -22.88 -41.30 18.63
C SER A 1130 -22.52 -40.94 17.19
N ILE A 1131 -21.32 -41.30 16.73
CA ILE A 1131 -20.82 -41.00 15.39
C ILE A 1131 -20.44 -42.33 14.75
N THR A 1132 -20.97 -42.63 13.57
CA THR A 1132 -20.62 -43.84 12.81
C THR A 1132 -20.10 -43.53 11.42
N ASP A 1133 -20.50 -42.42 10.82
CA ASP A 1133 -20.06 -41.99 9.49
C ASP A 1133 -18.89 -41.00 9.63
N VAL A 1134 -17.74 -41.36 9.08
CA VAL A 1134 -16.51 -40.59 9.25
C VAL A 1134 -15.68 -40.51 7.97
N LEU A 1135 -14.84 -39.49 7.90
CA LEU A 1135 -13.78 -39.39 6.91
C LEU A 1135 -12.47 -39.92 7.48
N VAL A 1136 -11.87 -40.88 6.79
CA VAL A 1136 -10.44 -41.19 6.98
C VAL A 1136 -9.64 -40.35 6.00
N ILE A 1137 -8.78 -39.49 6.52
CA ILE A 1137 -8.06 -38.46 5.76
C ILE A 1137 -6.58 -38.80 5.71
N VAL A 1138 -5.98 -38.65 4.52
CA VAL A 1138 -4.54 -38.68 4.26
C VAL A 1138 -4.18 -37.36 3.60
N ALA A 1139 -3.39 -36.51 4.24
CA ALA A 1139 -3.17 -35.13 3.81
C ALA A 1139 -1.68 -34.74 3.85
N LEU A 1140 -1.19 -34.08 2.79
CA LEU A 1140 0.14 -33.50 2.73
C LEU A 1140 0.07 -32.06 3.19
N TYR A 1141 0.93 -31.73 4.13
CA TYR A 1141 1.13 -30.40 4.67
C TYR A 1141 2.48 -29.86 4.25
N GLU A 1142 2.58 -28.54 4.12
CA GLU A 1142 3.82 -27.77 4.07
C GLU A 1142 3.78 -26.76 5.23
N GLY A 1143 4.59 -27.00 6.25
CA GLY A 1143 4.38 -26.38 7.57
C GLY A 1143 3.02 -26.80 8.15
N ASP A 1144 2.21 -25.83 8.55
CA ASP A 1144 0.85 -26.06 9.07
C ASP A 1144 -0.25 -25.96 8.00
N ARG A 1145 0.12 -25.65 6.74
CA ARG A 1145 -0.83 -25.53 5.64
C ARG A 1145 -1.03 -26.87 4.95
N MET A 1146 -2.25 -27.39 4.93
CA MET A 1146 -2.61 -28.54 4.10
C MET A 1146 -2.57 -28.12 2.62
N ILE A 1147 -1.73 -28.78 1.82
CA ILE A 1147 -1.52 -28.45 0.40
C ILE A 1147 -2.04 -29.54 -0.54
N ASN A 1148 -2.30 -30.75 -0.05
CA ASN A 1148 -2.96 -31.81 -0.81
C ASN A 1148 -3.67 -32.78 0.12
N VAL A 1149 -4.77 -33.39 -0.31
CA VAL A 1149 -5.55 -34.32 0.52
C VAL A 1149 -6.24 -35.39 -0.31
N SER A 1150 -6.28 -36.60 0.23
CA SER A 1150 -7.12 -37.70 -0.23
C SER A 1150 -7.89 -38.22 0.99
N TYR A 1151 -9.18 -38.48 0.82
CA TYR A 1151 -10.03 -38.92 1.92
C TYR A 1151 -11.04 -39.95 1.44
N ILE A 1152 -11.51 -40.78 2.37
CA ILE A 1152 -12.54 -41.78 2.14
C ILE A 1152 -13.59 -41.66 3.23
N SER A 1153 -14.83 -41.43 2.83
CA SER A 1153 -15.99 -41.49 3.74
C SER A 1153 -16.41 -42.95 3.95
N LYS A 1154 -16.67 -43.31 5.21
CA LYS A 1154 -17.03 -44.67 5.59
C LYS A 1154 -17.89 -44.68 6.85
N ASN A 1155 -18.98 -45.46 6.82
CA ASN A 1155 -19.68 -45.88 8.03
C ASN A 1155 -18.88 -46.99 8.73
N ILE A 1156 -18.42 -46.73 9.96
CA ILE A 1156 -17.76 -47.70 10.83
C ILE A 1156 -18.66 -47.86 12.08
N PRO A 1157 -19.41 -48.96 12.21
CA PRO A 1157 -20.25 -49.19 13.38
C PRO A 1157 -19.44 -49.24 14.68
N VAL A 1158 -20.08 -48.87 15.79
CA VAL A 1158 -19.47 -48.90 17.13
C VAL A 1158 -18.93 -50.29 17.46
N GLY A 1159 -17.67 -50.38 17.86
CA GLY A 1159 -16.95 -51.61 18.15
C GLY A 1159 -16.35 -52.32 16.94
N ALA A 1160 -16.52 -51.80 15.72
CA ALA A 1160 -15.96 -52.35 14.49
C ALA A 1160 -14.67 -51.63 14.06
N SER A 1161 -13.86 -52.31 13.24
CA SER A 1161 -12.66 -51.77 12.61
C SER A 1161 -12.73 -51.93 11.09
N GLU A 1162 -12.41 -50.88 10.34
CA GLU A 1162 -12.40 -50.90 8.88
C GLU A 1162 -11.02 -50.50 8.35
N LYS A 1163 -10.57 -51.17 7.28
CA LYS A 1163 -9.27 -50.95 6.64
C LYS A 1163 -9.46 -50.29 5.28
N LEU A 1164 -8.80 -49.15 5.07
CA LEU A 1164 -8.95 -48.30 3.90
C LEU A 1164 -7.57 -47.94 3.32
N THR A 1165 -7.51 -47.60 2.04
CA THR A 1165 -6.25 -47.15 1.40
C THR A 1165 -6.49 -45.85 0.66
N ALA A 1166 -5.72 -44.82 0.99
CA ALA A 1166 -5.81 -43.52 0.34
C ALA A 1166 -4.41 -42.95 0.06
N GLY A 1167 -4.29 -42.16 -1.01
CA GLY A 1167 -3.00 -41.72 -1.50
C GLY A 1167 -3.10 -40.77 -2.69
N PHE A 1168 -2.00 -40.10 -3.02
CA PHE A 1168 -1.90 -39.16 -4.14
C PHE A 1168 -0.43 -39.02 -4.60
N MET A 1169 -0.23 -38.39 -5.77
CA MET A 1169 1.10 -38.09 -6.29
C MET A 1169 1.72 -36.91 -5.54
N LEU A 1170 2.94 -37.11 -5.02
CA LEU A 1170 3.70 -36.06 -4.34
C LEU A 1170 4.25 -35.02 -5.34
N PRO A 1171 4.34 -33.74 -4.93
CA PRO A 1171 4.78 -32.65 -5.80
C PRO A 1171 6.20 -32.83 -6.35
N PRO A 1172 6.59 -32.05 -7.38
CA PRO A 1172 7.91 -32.14 -8.02
C PRO A 1172 9.08 -31.76 -7.10
N VAL A 1173 8.79 -31.05 -6.01
CA VAL A 1173 9.74 -30.63 -4.98
C VAL A 1173 9.19 -31.08 -3.63
N ILE A 1174 10.00 -31.78 -2.84
CA ILE A 1174 9.72 -32.16 -1.45
C ILE A 1174 10.83 -31.58 -0.59
N THR A 1175 10.46 -30.94 0.52
CA THR A 1175 11.36 -30.32 1.49
C THR A 1175 11.07 -30.87 2.89
N ASP A 1176 11.94 -30.60 3.86
CA ASP A 1176 11.74 -31.02 5.26
C ASP A 1176 10.55 -30.35 5.95
N GLN A 1177 9.95 -29.33 5.32
CA GLN A 1177 8.71 -28.71 5.77
C GLN A 1177 7.47 -29.51 5.37
N HIS A 1178 7.61 -30.51 4.50
CA HIS A 1178 6.51 -31.34 4.05
C HIS A 1178 6.27 -32.51 5.01
N LYS A 1179 5.01 -32.70 5.44
CA LYS A 1179 4.60 -33.83 6.31
C LYS A 1179 3.31 -34.45 5.81
N LEU A 1180 3.19 -35.77 5.86
CA LEU A 1180 1.94 -36.46 5.54
C LEU A 1180 1.22 -36.84 6.83
N LYS A 1181 -0.04 -36.43 7.01
CA LYS A 1181 -0.83 -36.67 8.22
C LYS A 1181 -2.05 -37.56 7.92
N VAL A 1182 -2.40 -38.44 8.86
CA VAL A 1182 -3.52 -39.39 8.76
C VAL A 1182 -4.35 -39.39 10.04
N PHE A 1183 -5.67 -39.22 9.91
CA PHE A 1183 -6.62 -39.15 11.05
C PHE A 1183 -8.08 -39.37 10.61
N VAL A 1184 -8.98 -39.55 11.58
CA VAL A 1184 -10.44 -39.67 11.39
C VAL A 1184 -11.13 -38.37 11.75
N TRP A 1185 -12.14 -37.99 10.97
CA TRP A 1185 -12.94 -36.78 11.20
C TRP A 1185 -14.45 -37.08 11.11
N ASP A 1186 -15.25 -36.48 11.99
CA ASP A 1186 -16.71 -36.45 11.89
C ASP A 1186 -17.15 -35.74 10.62
N GLY A 1187 -17.98 -36.42 9.81
CA GLY A 1187 -18.61 -35.82 8.65
C GLY A 1187 -18.57 -36.69 7.39
N GLU A 1188 -19.36 -36.28 6.41
CA GLU A 1188 -19.43 -36.91 5.09
C GLU A 1188 -18.57 -36.18 4.05
N THR A 1189 -18.18 -34.93 4.32
CA THR A 1189 -17.37 -34.07 3.43
C THR A 1189 -16.35 -33.24 4.22
N ILE A 1190 -15.24 -32.84 3.59
CA ILE A 1190 -14.14 -32.12 4.27
C ILE A 1190 -14.55 -30.76 4.86
N GLY A 1191 -15.69 -30.18 4.44
CA GLY A 1191 -16.17 -28.87 4.90
C GLY A 1191 -17.18 -28.90 6.05
N SER A 1192 -17.56 -30.06 6.58
CA SER A 1192 -18.73 -30.19 7.47
C SER A 1192 -18.44 -30.16 8.98
N SER A 1193 -17.23 -29.78 9.43
CA SER A 1193 -16.83 -30.04 10.82
C SER A 1193 -15.91 -28.98 11.44
N ASN A 1194 -15.90 -28.92 12.78
CA ASN A 1194 -15.36 -27.82 13.60
C ASN A 1194 -13.83 -27.82 13.77
N GLY A 1195 -13.08 -28.40 12.84
CA GLY A 1195 -11.61 -28.41 12.89
C GLY A 1195 -10.94 -29.48 13.76
N ILE A 1196 -11.71 -30.29 14.51
CA ILE A 1196 -11.16 -31.21 15.52
C ILE A 1196 -11.23 -32.68 15.03
N PRO A 1197 -10.10 -33.38 14.87
CA PRO A 1197 -10.08 -34.81 14.58
C PRO A 1197 -10.75 -35.65 15.67
N LEU A 1198 -11.46 -36.71 15.28
CA LEU A 1198 -12.09 -37.67 16.20
C LEU A 1198 -11.11 -38.75 16.71
N SER A 1199 -9.86 -38.73 16.26
CA SER A 1199 -8.81 -39.67 16.62
C SER A 1199 -7.46 -38.96 16.76
N GLU A 1200 -6.48 -39.66 17.32
CA GLU A 1200 -5.08 -39.23 17.19
C GLU A 1200 -4.64 -39.08 15.72
N ILE A 1201 -3.72 -38.14 15.47
CA ILE A 1201 -3.09 -37.91 14.17
C ILE A 1201 -1.81 -38.74 14.06
N ARG A 1202 -1.65 -39.48 12.96
CA ARG A 1202 -0.40 -40.17 12.58
C ARG A 1202 0.34 -39.37 11.50
N GLU A 1203 1.64 -39.17 11.65
CA GLU A 1203 2.47 -38.42 10.68
C GLU A 1203 3.55 -39.30 10.06
N LEU A 1204 3.86 -39.11 8.76
CA LEU A 1204 5.03 -39.62 8.03
C LEU A 1204 5.93 -38.46 7.59
#